data_AF-A0A1C5RZS4-F1
#
_entry.id   AF-A0A1C5RZS4-F1
#
_cell.length_a   1.000
_cell.length_b   1.000
_cell.length_c   1.000
_cell.angle_alpha   90.00
_cell.angle_beta   90.00
_cell.angle_gamma   90.00
#
_symmetry.space_group_name_H-M   'P 1'
#
loop_
_entity.id
_entity.type
_entity.pdbx_description
1 polymer ?
#
loop_
_entity_poly.entity_id
_entity_poly.type
_entity_poly.pdbx_seq_one_letter_code
_entity_poly.pdbx_strand_id
1 'polypeptide(L)'
;MKKKDYLYMLVLTIIPLFMVFIVKSQHLLFGNSIDWFNQHVTLADALRHAIRSEGTIFPTYLSNLMSGVNIYHFSYYGTLRFDVLLGALLIHVKMVNIIIFYQVFLIILTLIACYLFLRNHLKNRYLCFLMSLFTLLSALFFQFHKQIMFVNYMPFLFLMLRSIDRYFISQKITSIVIWGSCIVLHSYFYCVGCFIVCFIYFMLHCYRYKNYKKHFLHLIAAYLLIVLLTAIYTIPTLFVIAGGNKSVNATNYLSLLIPTFSLKGLLYNNYGCGLTYMFWVLIVSGLFKEKTRTLSIILMISMLCPIVSLIMNGFLYARSKILIVFLPLVILQAGLVLENNHFKINKYMLFLFVFPLFFIQRSELVFLDLIISLIILYFSKINKKRCFIYLLVPLFVVYYNNPTTSFLPNKQYKKYANQEVETLIQRNFINTLVNMNEIHQNMNQTYQNQVTRLSGYTSTNHHLYNSFLFDTLKIPISLNNRVGQIDQNNLFYLKMLSVDSIISKKKIDGYQEIDAIKDLRLYQSQDIMPIAYATNKLYSQNQFHQLQYPYTLDILYKNAIVKNGNSTDQSQFIKEDMGLKSSYQIQQKKNKKITFSLQRKTKNQIIVIEGDIKNYKPHQSVSITINGIKNKLSRSNSPYYNQHTHFTYLLSGENIKTLSISLSKGHYDLKNIKTYSLNKEVIENRNKEVDSLNIQKGKDVLKGSINVKNDGYFITRIPYDRGYTIYIDGKVVKSEIVNEAFLGCPINQGKHKIQIKFTPTGYRLGFILSYFGFMVIFINYIIERRRKNEG
;
A
#
# COMPACT_ATOMS: atom_id res chain seq x y z
N MET A 1 -35.97 3.99 20.30
CA MET A 1 -36.01 4.55 18.92
C MET A 1 -37.45 4.46 18.43
N LYS A 2 -37.90 5.37 17.54
CA LYS A 2 -39.27 5.36 16.98
C LYS A 2 -39.32 4.58 15.66
N LYS A 3 -40.50 4.12 15.23
CA LYS A 3 -40.73 3.41 13.94
C LYS A 3 -40.06 4.10 12.74
N LYS A 4 -40.14 5.43 12.67
CA LYS A 4 -39.49 6.24 11.62
C LYS A 4 -37.96 6.10 11.59
N ASP A 5 -37.31 5.90 12.73
CA ASP A 5 -35.85 5.74 12.78
C ASP A 5 -35.44 4.43 12.09
N TYR A 6 -36.18 3.34 12.31
CA TYR A 6 -35.97 2.05 11.62
C TYR A 6 -36.19 2.16 10.11
N LEU A 7 -37.23 2.89 9.68
CA LEU A 7 -37.48 3.13 8.26
C LEU A 7 -36.30 3.85 7.59
N TYR A 8 -35.75 4.91 8.21
CA TYR A 8 -34.60 5.60 7.63
C TYR A 8 -33.36 4.72 7.56
N MET A 9 -33.08 3.91 8.59
CA MET A 9 -31.96 2.97 8.55
C MET A 9 -32.14 1.89 7.48
N LEU A 10 -33.37 1.40 7.26
CA LEU A 10 -33.68 0.49 6.17
C LEU A 10 -33.39 1.14 4.81
N VAL A 11 -33.83 2.38 4.61
CA VAL A 11 -33.57 3.11 3.36
C VAL A 11 -32.06 3.37 3.16
N LEU A 12 -31.33 3.74 4.23
CA LEU A 12 -29.86 3.89 4.18
C LEU A 12 -29.13 2.57 3.89
N THR A 13 -29.79 1.42 4.08
CA THR A 13 -29.27 0.10 3.72
C THR A 13 -29.52 -0.20 2.24
N ILE A 14 -30.72 0.11 1.74
CA ILE A 14 -31.14 -0.18 0.36
C ILE A 14 -30.37 0.68 -0.66
N ILE A 15 -30.13 1.96 -0.37
CA ILE A 15 -29.52 2.89 -1.33
C ILE A 15 -28.12 2.43 -1.79
N PRO A 16 -27.15 2.11 -0.90
CA PRO A 16 -25.84 1.59 -1.33
C PRO A 16 -25.93 0.30 -2.13
N LEU A 17 -26.84 -0.61 -1.75
CA LEU A 17 -27.07 -1.86 -2.49
C LEU A 17 -27.54 -1.58 -3.91
N PHE A 18 -28.49 -0.66 -4.07
CA PHE A 18 -29.01 -0.24 -5.37
C PHE A 18 -27.92 0.43 -6.23
N MET A 19 -27.10 1.31 -5.66
CA MET A 19 -25.98 1.93 -6.38
C MET A 19 -24.97 0.88 -6.89
N VAL A 20 -24.63 -0.11 -6.05
CA VAL A 20 -23.72 -1.20 -6.45
C VAL A 20 -24.37 -2.13 -7.48
N PHE A 21 -25.69 -2.35 -7.39
CA PHE A 21 -26.45 -3.08 -8.39
C PHE A 21 -26.38 -2.42 -9.77
N ILE A 22 -26.51 -1.09 -9.84
CA ILE A 22 -26.33 -0.32 -11.10
C ILE A 22 -24.92 -0.51 -11.67
N VAL A 23 -23.88 -0.49 -10.85
CA VAL A 23 -22.51 -0.76 -11.31
C VAL A 23 -22.41 -2.18 -11.88
N LYS A 24 -22.98 -3.16 -11.19
CA LYS A 24 -22.94 -4.57 -11.60
C LYS A 24 -23.74 -4.86 -12.87
N SER A 25 -24.89 -4.20 -13.08
CA SER A 25 -25.71 -4.37 -14.28
C SER A 25 -25.01 -3.90 -15.55
N GLN A 26 -23.98 -3.06 -15.43
CA GLN A 26 -23.12 -2.62 -16.52
C GLN A 26 -21.92 -3.56 -16.77
N HIS A 27 -21.91 -4.77 -16.19
CA HIS A 27 -20.80 -5.72 -16.23
C HIS A 27 -19.48 -5.19 -15.64
N LEU A 28 -19.59 -4.31 -14.64
CA LEU A 28 -18.46 -3.76 -13.89
C LEU A 28 -18.42 -4.37 -12.47
N LEU A 29 -17.22 -4.48 -11.91
CA LEU A 29 -17.01 -4.80 -10.50
C LEU A 29 -16.98 -3.50 -9.69
N PHE A 30 -17.48 -3.56 -8.46
CA PHE A 30 -17.32 -2.48 -7.47
C PHE A 30 -15.89 -2.49 -6.90
N GLY A 31 -14.94 -2.09 -7.74
CA GLY A 31 -13.51 -2.12 -7.50
C GLY A 31 -12.75 -1.48 -8.66
N ASN A 32 -11.42 -1.32 -8.55
CA ASN A 32 -10.57 -0.76 -9.60
C ASN A 32 -9.32 -1.61 -9.90
N SER A 33 -8.63 -1.30 -11.00
CA SER A 33 -7.40 -1.99 -11.43
C SER A 33 -6.10 -1.51 -10.76
N ILE A 34 -6.15 -0.49 -9.91
CA ILE A 34 -4.96 0.17 -9.34
C ILE A 34 -4.69 -0.40 -7.94
N ASP A 35 -5.09 0.30 -6.88
CA ASP A 35 -4.80 -0.11 -5.51
C ASP A 35 -5.78 -1.19 -5.04
N TRP A 36 -7.01 -1.19 -5.53
CA TRP A 36 -8.04 -2.14 -5.10
C TRP A 36 -7.68 -3.58 -5.45
N PHE A 37 -7.44 -3.89 -6.74
CA PHE A 37 -7.09 -5.26 -7.14
C PHE A 37 -5.65 -5.61 -6.77
N ASN A 38 -4.68 -4.81 -7.21
CA ASN A 38 -3.25 -5.16 -7.12
C ASN A 38 -2.69 -5.10 -5.70
N GLN A 39 -3.39 -4.47 -4.75
CA GLN A 39 -2.94 -4.39 -3.37
C GLN A 39 -4.00 -4.95 -2.43
N HIS A 40 -5.20 -4.37 -2.35
CA HIS A 40 -6.17 -4.78 -1.33
C HIS A 40 -6.71 -6.21 -1.52
N VAL A 41 -7.05 -6.61 -2.74
CA VAL A 41 -7.56 -7.98 -3.02
C VAL A 41 -6.44 -9.01 -2.94
N THR A 42 -5.35 -8.79 -3.68
CA THR A 42 -4.28 -9.79 -3.83
C THR A 42 -3.45 -9.96 -2.57
N LEU A 43 -3.16 -8.88 -1.83
CA LEU A 43 -2.50 -9.01 -0.53
C LEU A 43 -3.43 -9.62 0.52
N ALA A 44 -4.72 -9.26 0.54
CA ALA A 44 -5.64 -9.92 1.47
C ALA A 44 -5.74 -11.44 1.20
N ASP A 45 -5.67 -11.84 -0.07
CA ASP A 45 -5.60 -13.26 -0.45
C ASP A 45 -4.30 -13.92 0.06
N ALA A 46 -3.14 -13.27 -0.11
CA ALA A 46 -1.88 -13.77 0.44
C ALA A 46 -1.91 -13.89 1.98
N LEU A 47 -2.45 -12.87 2.66
CA LEU A 47 -2.53 -12.79 4.12
C LEU A 47 -3.46 -13.85 4.72
N ARG A 48 -4.64 -14.10 4.11
CA ARG A 48 -5.55 -15.15 4.60
C ARG A 48 -4.96 -16.55 4.46
N HIS A 49 -4.18 -16.81 3.41
CA HIS A 49 -3.48 -18.08 3.26
C HIS A 49 -2.34 -18.20 4.27
N ALA A 50 -1.62 -17.12 4.59
CA ALA A 50 -0.61 -17.11 5.66
C ALA A 50 -1.20 -17.46 7.04
N ILE A 51 -2.38 -16.92 7.37
CA ILE A 51 -3.13 -17.30 8.58
C ILE A 51 -3.39 -18.81 8.63
N ARG A 52 -3.81 -19.39 7.50
CA ARG A 52 -4.13 -20.82 7.40
C ARG A 52 -2.89 -21.70 7.44
N SER A 53 -1.80 -21.30 6.78
CA SER A 53 -0.55 -22.08 6.74
C SER A 53 0.18 -22.08 8.08
N GLU A 54 0.21 -20.95 8.80
CA GLU A 54 0.83 -20.89 10.13
C GLU A 54 -0.09 -21.46 11.23
N GLY A 55 -1.40 -21.56 10.97
CA GLY A 55 -2.37 -22.06 11.94
C GLY A 55 -2.66 -21.08 13.09
N THR A 56 -2.49 -19.78 12.84
CA THR A 56 -2.70 -18.69 13.82
C THR A 56 -3.30 -17.47 13.15
N ILE A 57 -4.13 -16.72 13.88
CA ILE A 57 -4.64 -15.41 13.42
C ILE A 57 -3.56 -14.31 13.45
N PHE A 58 -2.41 -14.58 14.08
CA PHE A 58 -1.24 -13.70 14.14
C PHE A 58 -0.07 -14.32 13.37
N PRO A 59 -0.19 -14.48 12.05
CA PRO A 59 0.93 -14.97 11.24
C PRO A 59 2.12 -14.01 11.38
N THR A 60 3.30 -14.53 11.18
CA THR A 60 4.56 -13.82 11.38
C THR A 60 5.36 -13.67 10.08
N TYR A 61 5.13 -14.55 9.11
CA TYR A 61 5.95 -14.67 7.93
C TYR A 61 5.10 -14.82 6.66
N LEU A 62 5.57 -14.26 5.55
CA LEU A 62 4.95 -14.45 4.24
C LEU A 62 5.99 -15.01 3.27
N SER A 63 6.03 -16.33 3.13
CA SER A 63 6.99 -17.05 2.26
C SER A 63 6.78 -16.79 0.77
N ASN A 64 5.54 -16.52 0.35
CA ASN A 64 5.16 -16.57 -1.06
C ASN A 64 5.34 -15.24 -1.83
N LEU A 65 5.77 -14.16 -1.17
CA LEU A 65 6.04 -12.87 -1.81
C LEU A 65 7.46 -12.38 -1.47
N MET A 66 8.08 -11.66 -2.40
CA MET A 66 9.36 -10.97 -2.20
C MET A 66 10.48 -11.88 -1.65
N SER A 67 10.53 -13.14 -2.09
CA SER A 67 11.50 -14.17 -1.62
C SER A 67 11.34 -14.57 -0.14
N GLY A 68 10.19 -14.26 0.46
CA GLY A 68 9.93 -14.52 1.87
C GLY A 68 10.29 -13.32 2.75
N VAL A 69 9.30 -12.76 3.44
CA VAL A 69 9.47 -11.52 4.20
C VAL A 69 8.66 -11.51 5.49
N ASN A 70 9.10 -10.66 6.42
CA ASN A 70 8.34 -10.28 7.61
C ASN A 70 6.96 -9.74 7.25
N ILE A 71 5.89 -10.39 7.74
CA ILE A 71 4.52 -10.06 7.34
C ILE A 71 4.11 -8.64 7.74
N TYR A 72 4.76 -8.05 8.75
CA TYR A 72 4.48 -6.70 9.22
C TYR A 72 4.90 -5.62 8.21
N HIS A 73 5.65 -5.95 7.16
CA HIS A 73 5.77 -5.09 5.97
C HIS A 73 4.42 -4.85 5.27
N PHE A 74 3.43 -5.74 5.45
CA PHE A 74 2.10 -5.62 4.86
C PHE A 74 1.05 -5.09 5.83
N SER A 75 1.43 -4.69 7.05
CA SER A 75 0.50 -4.06 8.00
C SER A 75 -0.23 -2.88 7.38
N TYR A 76 0.36 -2.17 6.41
CA TYR A 76 -0.32 -1.04 5.75
C TYR A 76 -1.66 -1.44 5.11
N TYR A 77 -1.81 -2.72 4.77
CA TYR A 77 -2.99 -3.31 4.15
C TYR A 77 -3.88 -4.10 5.14
N GLY A 78 -3.46 -4.21 6.40
CA GLY A 78 -4.24 -4.74 7.53
C GLY A 78 -4.36 -6.26 7.55
N THR A 79 -3.46 -6.96 8.24
CA THR A 79 -3.50 -8.41 8.46
C THR A 79 -4.68 -8.86 9.32
N LEU A 80 -5.05 -8.03 10.30
CA LEU A 80 -6.17 -8.27 11.23
C LEU A 80 -7.46 -7.56 10.83
N ARG A 81 -7.57 -7.09 9.57
CA ARG A 81 -8.84 -6.58 9.04
C ARG A 81 -9.87 -7.69 9.02
N PHE A 82 -11.11 -7.35 9.34
CA PHE A 82 -12.14 -8.37 9.47
C PHE A 82 -12.43 -9.08 8.15
N ASP A 83 -12.27 -8.44 6.99
CA ASP A 83 -12.39 -9.12 5.70
C ASP A 83 -11.28 -10.15 5.44
N VAL A 84 -10.06 -9.92 5.95
CA VAL A 84 -8.96 -10.89 5.86
C VAL A 84 -9.24 -12.09 6.77
N LEU A 85 -9.70 -11.82 8.01
CA LEU A 85 -10.08 -12.87 8.97
C LEU A 85 -11.26 -13.71 8.45
N LEU A 86 -12.30 -13.06 7.92
CA LEU A 86 -13.42 -13.73 7.25
C LEU A 86 -12.95 -14.52 6.02
N GLY A 87 -11.99 -13.97 5.26
CA GLY A 87 -11.36 -14.65 4.14
C GLY A 87 -10.63 -15.93 4.53
N ALA A 88 -9.98 -15.95 5.69
CA ALA A 88 -9.30 -17.14 6.21
C ALA A 88 -10.30 -18.23 6.62
N LEU A 89 -11.46 -17.85 7.17
CA LEU A 89 -12.56 -18.77 7.47
C LEU A 89 -13.21 -19.31 6.18
N LEU A 90 -13.44 -18.44 5.20
CA LEU A 90 -14.09 -18.75 3.91
C LEU A 90 -13.06 -18.96 2.80
N ILE A 91 -12.09 -19.86 3.02
CA ILE A 91 -10.93 -20.00 2.13
C ILE A 91 -11.29 -20.32 0.67
N HIS A 92 -12.39 -21.06 0.45
CA HIS A 92 -12.88 -21.43 -0.88
C HIS A 92 -13.59 -20.28 -1.64
N VAL A 93 -13.94 -19.19 -0.95
CA VAL A 93 -14.56 -18.02 -1.58
C VAL A 93 -13.46 -17.11 -2.11
N LYS A 94 -13.59 -16.64 -3.36
CA LYS A 94 -12.63 -15.69 -3.96
C LYS A 94 -12.58 -14.39 -3.16
N MET A 95 -11.37 -13.94 -2.82
CA MET A 95 -11.15 -12.73 -2.01
C MET A 95 -11.79 -11.47 -2.62
N VAL A 96 -11.87 -11.39 -3.96
CA VAL A 96 -12.60 -10.33 -4.68
C VAL A 96 -14.05 -10.19 -4.19
N ASN A 97 -14.77 -11.30 -4.05
CA ASN A 97 -16.17 -11.29 -3.65
C ASN A 97 -16.32 -10.86 -2.18
N ILE A 98 -15.41 -11.33 -1.31
CA ILE A 98 -15.38 -10.97 0.11
C ILE A 98 -15.12 -9.47 0.25
N ILE A 99 -14.15 -8.92 -0.46
CA ILE A 99 -13.86 -7.48 -0.41
C ILE A 99 -15.04 -6.65 -0.91
N ILE A 100 -15.65 -7.00 -2.05
CA ILE A 100 -16.83 -6.27 -2.56
C ILE A 100 -17.93 -6.26 -1.49
N PHE A 101 -18.30 -7.44 -0.98
CA PHE A 101 -19.32 -7.56 0.06
C PHE A 101 -18.98 -6.72 1.29
N TYR A 102 -17.74 -6.82 1.77
CA TYR A 102 -17.29 -6.13 2.96
C TYR A 102 -17.28 -4.61 2.79
N GLN A 103 -16.87 -4.08 1.63
CA GLN A 103 -16.93 -2.65 1.39
C GLN A 103 -18.36 -2.11 1.38
N VAL A 104 -19.29 -2.85 0.77
CA VAL A 104 -20.71 -2.47 0.79
C VAL A 104 -21.27 -2.52 2.21
N PHE A 105 -20.91 -3.54 2.98
CA PHE A 105 -21.24 -3.64 4.40
C PHE A 105 -20.70 -2.44 5.19
N LEU A 106 -19.44 -2.04 5.00
CA LEU A 106 -18.85 -0.88 5.68
C LEU A 106 -19.49 0.43 5.27
N ILE A 107 -19.90 0.60 4.01
CA ILE A 107 -20.70 1.77 3.58
C ILE A 107 -22.00 1.81 4.38
N ILE A 108 -22.78 0.72 4.38
CA ILE A 108 -24.06 0.64 5.10
C ILE A 108 -23.85 0.92 6.59
N LEU A 109 -22.86 0.29 7.20
CA LEU A 109 -22.52 0.50 8.61
C LEU A 109 -22.13 1.95 8.88
N THR A 110 -21.42 2.60 7.95
CA THR A 110 -21.06 4.03 8.08
C THR A 110 -22.29 4.92 8.07
N LEU A 111 -23.25 4.67 7.16
CA LEU A 111 -24.48 5.46 7.08
C LEU A 111 -25.37 5.28 8.31
N ILE A 112 -25.51 4.04 8.79
CA ILE A 112 -26.26 3.75 10.01
C ILE A 112 -25.57 4.36 11.23
N ALA A 113 -24.24 4.22 11.36
CA ALA A 113 -23.48 4.81 12.45
C ALA A 113 -23.55 6.35 12.43
N CYS A 114 -23.44 6.98 11.26
CA CYS A 114 -23.64 8.42 11.06
C CYS A 114 -25.03 8.85 11.50
N TYR A 115 -26.08 8.15 11.05
CA TYR A 115 -27.46 8.44 11.44
C TYR A 115 -27.64 8.37 12.96
N LEU A 116 -27.16 7.30 13.59
CA LEU A 116 -27.28 7.08 15.04
C LEU A 116 -26.47 8.09 15.85
N PHE A 117 -25.30 8.49 15.37
CA PHE A 117 -24.50 9.57 15.94
C PHE A 117 -25.25 10.90 15.88
N LEU A 118 -25.76 11.27 14.71
CA LEU A 118 -26.52 12.52 14.54
C LEU A 118 -27.82 12.53 15.35
N ARG A 119 -28.47 11.38 15.56
CA ARG A 119 -29.68 11.26 16.40
C ARG A 119 -29.43 11.64 17.87
N ASN A 120 -28.19 11.58 18.36
CA ASN A 120 -27.83 12.05 19.70
C ASN A 120 -27.82 13.59 19.81
N HIS A 121 -27.63 14.29 18.69
CA HIS A 121 -27.42 15.74 18.66
C HIS A 121 -28.59 16.51 18.08
N LEU A 122 -29.21 15.99 17.03
CA LEU A 122 -30.29 16.65 16.32
C LEU A 122 -31.64 16.12 16.81
N LYS A 123 -32.64 16.99 16.93
CA LYS A 123 -34.03 16.59 17.20
C LYS A 123 -34.74 16.12 15.92
N ASN A 124 -34.42 16.72 14.78
CA ASN A 124 -35.09 16.43 13.51
C ASN A 124 -34.52 15.18 12.81
N ARG A 125 -35.36 14.14 12.69
CA ARG A 125 -35.01 12.88 12.03
C ARG A 125 -34.73 13.02 10.53
N TYR A 126 -35.43 13.92 9.84
CA TYR A 126 -35.23 14.17 8.41
C TYR A 126 -33.83 14.73 8.16
N LEU A 127 -33.34 15.62 9.04
CA LEU A 127 -31.99 16.16 8.95
C LEU A 127 -30.93 15.08 9.21
N CYS A 128 -31.14 14.21 10.21
CA CYS A 128 -30.22 13.09 10.46
C CYS A 128 -30.10 12.18 9.22
N PHE A 129 -31.23 11.86 8.59
CA PHE A 129 -31.27 11.06 7.37
C PHE A 129 -30.58 11.78 6.20
N LEU A 130 -30.92 13.05 5.96
CA LEU A 130 -30.32 13.87 4.90
C LEU A 130 -28.79 13.98 5.04
N MET A 131 -28.30 14.27 6.24
CA MET A 131 -26.87 14.37 6.54
C MET A 131 -26.13 13.03 6.36
N SER A 132 -26.81 11.92 6.65
CA SER A 132 -26.28 10.58 6.35
C SER A 132 -26.17 10.36 4.84
N LEU A 133 -27.14 10.82 4.04
CA LEU A 133 -27.06 10.76 2.56
C LEU A 133 -25.89 11.61 2.02
N PHE A 134 -25.66 12.81 2.54
CA PHE A 134 -24.47 13.60 2.15
C PHE A 134 -23.16 12.90 2.52
N THR A 135 -23.14 12.08 3.57
CA THR A 135 -21.96 11.26 3.92
C THR A 135 -21.69 10.23 2.82
N LEU A 136 -22.73 9.57 2.27
CA LEU A 136 -22.60 8.66 1.13
C LEU A 136 -22.10 9.39 -0.12
N LEU A 137 -22.69 10.56 -0.41
CA LEU A 137 -22.41 11.35 -1.61
C LEU A 137 -21.15 12.23 -1.51
N SER A 138 -20.36 12.03 -0.47
CA SER A 138 -19.04 12.63 -0.30
C SER A 138 -17.98 11.86 -1.11
N ALA A 139 -16.69 12.13 -0.88
CA ALA A 139 -15.60 11.31 -1.43
C ALA A 139 -15.70 9.81 -1.04
N LEU A 140 -16.52 9.48 -0.04
CA LEU A 140 -16.68 8.14 0.51
C LEU A 140 -17.04 7.09 -0.56
N PHE A 141 -18.06 7.31 -1.39
CA PHE A 141 -18.45 6.34 -2.42
C PHE A 141 -17.32 6.04 -3.40
N PHE A 142 -16.60 7.08 -3.84
CA PHE A 142 -15.44 6.93 -4.72
C PHE A 142 -14.33 6.11 -4.05
N GLN A 143 -14.03 6.39 -2.79
CA GLN A 143 -12.90 5.75 -2.11
C GLN A 143 -13.14 4.26 -1.80
N PHE A 144 -14.39 3.86 -1.54
CA PHE A 144 -14.72 2.48 -1.21
C PHE A 144 -14.47 1.47 -2.35
N HIS A 145 -14.54 1.89 -3.62
CA HIS A 145 -14.16 1.03 -4.76
C HIS A 145 -12.75 1.31 -5.30
N LYS A 146 -12.09 2.37 -4.79
CA LYS A 146 -10.80 2.86 -5.32
C LYS A 146 -9.62 2.61 -4.39
N GLN A 147 -9.64 3.18 -3.20
CA GLN A 147 -8.57 3.15 -2.19
C GLN A 147 -9.19 2.96 -0.80
N ILE A 148 -9.60 1.71 -0.56
CA ILE A 148 -10.38 1.26 0.61
C ILE A 148 -9.82 1.79 1.94
N MET A 149 -8.50 1.78 2.10
CA MET A 149 -7.84 2.13 3.36
C MET A 149 -8.08 3.59 3.82
N PHE A 150 -8.55 4.47 2.94
CA PHE A 150 -8.85 5.86 3.28
C PHE A 150 -10.20 6.00 3.99
N VAL A 151 -11.05 4.98 3.93
CA VAL A 151 -12.44 5.04 4.42
C VAL A 151 -12.91 3.79 5.18
N ASN A 152 -12.17 2.69 5.16
CA ASN A 152 -12.56 1.45 5.84
C ASN A 152 -12.72 1.58 7.37
N TYR A 153 -12.08 2.57 7.99
CA TYR A 153 -12.22 2.88 9.42
C TYR A 153 -13.43 3.78 9.75
N MET A 154 -14.06 4.40 8.75
CA MET A 154 -15.09 5.42 8.91
C MET A 154 -16.30 4.99 9.77
N PRO A 155 -16.85 3.75 9.68
CA PRO A 155 -17.96 3.37 10.55
C PRO A 155 -17.56 3.35 12.02
N PHE A 156 -16.33 2.90 12.31
CA PHE A 156 -15.81 2.83 13.67
C PHE A 156 -15.50 4.21 14.23
N LEU A 157 -15.12 5.18 13.38
CA LEU A 157 -14.98 6.57 13.79
C LEU A 157 -16.32 7.16 14.25
N PHE A 158 -17.41 6.98 13.50
CA PHE A 158 -18.75 7.42 13.94
C PHE A 158 -19.20 6.71 15.23
N LEU A 159 -18.93 5.40 15.37
CA LEU A 159 -19.26 4.64 16.58
C LEU A 159 -18.42 5.07 17.79
N MET A 160 -17.16 5.45 17.59
CA MET A 160 -16.29 5.99 18.62
C MET A 160 -16.78 7.37 19.09
N LEU A 161 -17.13 8.27 18.17
CA LEU A 161 -17.71 9.58 18.50
C LEU A 161 -19.04 9.43 19.27
N ARG A 162 -19.91 8.52 18.83
CA ARG A 162 -21.13 8.17 19.56
C ARG A 162 -20.85 7.56 20.95
N SER A 163 -19.73 6.86 21.11
CA SER A 163 -19.32 6.32 22.41
C SER A 163 -18.79 7.41 23.33
N ILE A 164 -18.17 8.46 22.79
CA ILE A 164 -17.81 9.67 23.54
C ILE A 164 -19.06 10.36 24.09
N ASP A 165 -20.16 10.46 23.34
CA ASP A 165 -21.45 10.96 23.88
C ASP A 165 -21.90 10.15 25.10
N ARG A 166 -21.90 8.83 24.96
CA ARG A 166 -22.33 7.91 26.02
C ARG A 166 -21.40 7.93 27.23
N TYR A 167 -20.12 8.22 27.03
CA TYR A 167 -19.16 8.36 28.11
C TYR A 167 -19.52 9.53 29.03
N PHE A 168 -19.98 10.67 28.52
CA PHE A 168 -20.39 11.79 29.38
C PHE A 168 -21.66 11.53 30.20
N ILE A 169 -22.41 10.44 29.87
CA ILE A 169 -23.57 9.98 30.63
C ILE A 169 -23.17 8.87 31.62
N SER A 170 -22.40 7.89 31.17
CA SER A 170 -22.15 6.64 31.92
C SER A 170 -20.76 6.54 32.55
N GLN A 171 -19.82 7.42 32.16
CA GLN A 171 -18.39 7.39 32.50
C GLN A 171 -17.66 6.09 32.09
N LYS A 172 -18.27 5.29 31.21
CA LYS A 172 -17.73 4.01 30.71
C LYS A 172 -16.83 4.21 29.51
N ILE A 173 -15.60 3.68 29.55
CA ILE A 173 -14.62 3.83 28.46
C ILE A 173 -14.54 2.61 27.54
N THR A 174 -15.11 1.47 27.93
CA THR A 174 -15.00 0.20 27.18
C THR A 174 -15.39 0.33 25.72
N SER A 175 -16.50 1.02 25.41
CA SER A 175 -16.93 1.22 24.02
C SER A 175 -15.99 2.12 23.21
N ILE A 176 -15.36 3.12 23.85
CA ILE A 176 -14.33 3.96 23.21
C ILE A 176 -13.13 3.10 22.83
N VAL A 177 -12.70 2.21 23.73
CA VAL A 177 -11.56 1.32 23.51
C VAL A 177 -11.84 0.31 22.39
N ILE A 178 -13.03 -0.31 22.37
CA ILE A 178 -13.41 -1.27 21.32
C ILE A 178 -13.41 -0.61 19.94
N TRP A 179 -14.14 0.51 19.77
CA TRP A 179 -14.22 1.16 18.46
C TRP A 179 -12.91 1.81 18.05
N GLY A 180 -12.16 2.38 18.99
CA GLY A 180 -10.81 2.88 18.74
C GLY A 180 -9.86 1.79 18.28
N SER A 181 -9.94 0.59 18.84
CA SER A 181 -9.16 -0.58 18.39
C SER A 181 -9.56 -1.00 16.98
N CYS A 182 -10.86 -1.01 16.64
CA CYS A 182 -11.30 -1.27 15.27
C CYS A 182 -10.73 -0.26 14.26
N ILE A 183 -10.58 1.01 14.62
CA ILE A 183 -9.93 2.03 13.76
C ILE A 183 -8.47 1.61 13.49
N VAL A 184 -7.71 1.23 14.52
CA VAL A 184 -6.30 0.81 14.37
C VAL A 184 -6.16 -0.42 13.47
N LEU A 185 -7.01 -1.44 13.68
CA LEU A 185 -6.95 -2.70 12.90
C LEU A 185 -7.28 -2.49 11.42
N HIS A 186 -8.15 -1.53 11.10
CA HIS A 186 -8.52 -1.23 9.71
C HIS A 186 -7.55 -0.30 9.01
N SER A 187 -7.01 0.68 9.74
CA SER A 187 -6.07 1.64 9.17
C SER A 187 -5.22 2.29 10.27
N TYR A 188 -4.07 1.67 10.61
CA TYR A 188 -3.11 2.27 11.54
C TYR A 188 -2.56 3.61 11.00
N PHE A 189 -2.57 3.80 9.68
CA PHE A 189 -2.09 5.04 9.07
C PHE A 189 -3.06 6.20 9.30
N TYR A 190 -4.38 5.96 9.23
CA TYR A 190 -5.39 6.99 9.47
C TYR A 190 -5.82 7.09 10.95
N CYS A 191 -5.40 6.15 11.82
CA CYS A 191 -5.84 6.13 13.22
C CYS A 191 -5.40 7.38 13.99
N VAL A 192 -4.20 7.92 13.71
CA VAL A 192 -3.70 9.16 14.33
C VAL A 192 -4.64 10.32 14.04
N GLY A 193 -5.02 10.52 12.76
CA GLY A 193 -5.97 11.55 12.36
C GLY A 193 -7.35 11.35 13.01
N CYS A 194 -7.82 10.11 13.11
CA CYS A 194 -9.06 9.77 13.79
C CYS A 194 -9.03 10.11 15.28
N PHE A 195 -7.95 9.79 15.99
CA PHE A 195 -7.79 10.08 17.41
C PHE A 195 -7.65 11.57 17.69
N ILE A 196 -7.04 12.34 16.77
CA ILE A 196 -7.07 13.80 16.83
C ILE A 196 -8.50 14.33 16.70
N VAL A 197 -9.29 13.83 15.75
CA VAL A 197 -10.71 14.23 15.58
C VAL A 197 -11.54 13.86 16.81
N CYS A 198 -11.38 12.65 17.35
CA CYS A 198 -12.04 12.21 18.58
C CYS A 198 -11.61 13.08 19.78
N PHE A 199 -10.33 13.45 19.86
CA PHE A 199 -9.81 14.34 20.90
C PHE A 199 -10.45 15.73 20.81
N ILE A 200 -10.45 16.35 19.62
CA ILE A 200 -11.11 17.64 19.37
C ILE A 200 -12.57 17.57 19.84
N TYR A 201 -13.28 16.55 19.41
CA TYR A 201 -14.69 16.36 19.74
C TYR A 201 -14.94 16.14 21.23
N PHE A 202 -14.08 15.37 21.89
CA PHE A 202 -14.11 15.16 23.33
C PHE A 202 -13.91 16.48 24.10
N MET A 203 -12.92 17.28 23.70
CA MET A 203 -12.61 18.56 24.35
C MET A 203 -13.78 19.54 24.24
N LEU A 204 -14.48 19.57 23.10
CA LEU A 204 -15.69 20.40 22.92
C LEU A 204 -16.80 20.09 23.94
N HIS A 205 -16.86 18.86 24.47
CA HIS A 205 -17.81 18.47 25.53
C HIS A 205 -17.22 18.64 26.94
N CYS A 206 -15.93 18.36 27.10
CA CYS A 206 -15.25 18.28 28.40
C CYS A 206 -15.28 19.61 29.17
N TYR A 207 -15.09 20.74 28.49
CA TYR A 207 -15.04 22.07 29.13
C TYR A 207 -16.32 22.49 29.86
N ARG A 208 -17.44 21.80 29.64
CA ARG A 208 -18.71 22.09 30.33
C ARG A 208 -18.77 21.50 31.75
N TYR A 209 -17.81 20.67 32.13
CA TYR A 209 -17.78 19.96 33.41
C TYR A 209 -16.71 20.55 34.34
N LYS A 210 -17.07 20.82 35.60
CA LYS A 210 -16.13 21.33 36.63
C LYS A 210 -14.90 20.40 36.83
N ASN A 211 -15.10 19.08 36.75
CA ASN A 211 -14.03 18.07 36.92
C ASN A 211 -13.39 17.62 35.58
N TYR A 212 -13.07 18.56 34.69
CA TYR A 212 -12.52 18.25 33.36
C TYR A 212 -11.22 17.40 33.42
N LYS A 213 -10.36 17.58 34.44
CA LYS A 213 -9.12 16.80 34.61
C LYS A 213 -9.37 15.29 34.70
N LYS A 214 -10.38 14.86 35.46
CA LYS A 214 -10.77 13.44 35.57
C LYS A 214 -11.17 12.87 34.20
N HIS A 215 -11.97 13.65 33.46
CA HIS A 215 -12.43 13.21 32.15
C HIS A 215 -11.28 13.08 31.15
N PHE A 216 -10.35 14.02 31.16
CA PHE A 216 -9.14 13.99 30.34
C PHE A 216 -8.28 12.75 30.65
N LEU A 217 -8.07 12.41 31.93
CA LEU A 217 -7.34 11.21 32.34
C LEU A 217 -8.00 9.92 31.83
N HIS A 218 -9.34 9.82 31.87
CA HIS A 218 -10.05 8.67 31.32
C HIS A 218 -9.88 8.53 29.81
N LEU A 219 -9.81 9.64 29.06
CA LEU A 219 -9.55 9.58 27.62
C LEU A 219 -8.12 9.08 27.34
N ILE A 220 -7.14 9.57 28.09
CA ILE A 220 -5.75 9.08 28.02
C ILE A 220 -5.71 7.59 28.32
N ALA A 221 -6.36 7.14 29.40
CA ALA A 221 -6.45 5.73 29.75
C ALA A 221 -7.09 4.91 28.63
N ALA A 222 -8.15 5.40 27.99
CA ALA A 222 -8.76 4.73 26.84
C ALA A 222 -7.79 4.62 25.66
N TYR A 223 -7.04 5.68 25.34
CA TYR A 223 -6.04 5.64 24.26
C TYR A 223 -4.88 4.69 24.56
N LEU A 224 -4.39 4.67 25.81
CA LEU A 224 -3.39 3.71 26.26
C LEU A 224 -3.90 2.27 26.15
N LEU A 225 -5.15 2.01 26.56
CA LEU A 225 -5.76 0.69 26.42
C LEU A 225 -5.95 0.25 24.97
N ILE A 226 -6.26 1.18 24.05
CA ILE A 226 -6.31 0.89 22.62
C ILE A 226 -4.93 0.46 22.11
N VAL A 227 -3.88 1.19 22.48
CA VAL A 227 -2.49 0.86 22.11
C VAL A 227 -2.09 -0.50 22.67
N LEU A 228 -2.38 -0.76 23.95
CA LEU A 228 -2.11 -2.05 24.59
C LEU A 228 -2.86 -3.17 23.88
N LEU A 229 -4.19 -3.07 23.73
CA LEU A 229 -5.00 -4.11 23.09
C LEU A 229 -4.50 -4.46 21.68
N THR A 230 -4.05 -3.46 20.93
CA THR A 230 -3.58 -3.63 19.55
C THR A 230 -2.06 -3.83 19.43
N ALA A 231 -1.33 -3.98 20.54
CA ALA A 231 0.13 -4.03 20.58
C ALA A 231 0.76 -5.16 19.75
N ILE A 232 0.13 -6.33 19.67
CA ILE A 232 0.56 -7.45 18.82
C ILE A 232 0.65 -7.07 17.35
N TYR A 233 -0.13 -6.07 16.94
CA TYR A 233 -0.14 -5.55 15.60
C TYR A 233 0.73 -4.29 15.47
N THR A 234 0.59 -3.34 16.38
CA THR A 234 1.23 -2.02 16.27
C THR A 234 2.72 -2.06 16.61
N ILE A 235 3.16 -2.81 17.63
CA ILE A 235 4.56 -2.83 18.06
C ILE A 235 5.49 -3.38 16.98
N PRO A 236 5.26 -4.57 16.39
CA PRO A 236 6.14 -5.06 15.33
C PRO A 236 6.07 -4.18 14.07
N THR A 237 4.91 -3.59 13.78
CA THR A 237 4.76 -2.62 12.68
C THR A 237 5.64 -1.38 12.89
N LEU A 238 5.75 -0.86 14.12
CA LEU A 238 6.62 0.28 14.43
C LEU A 238 8.09 -0.06 14.20
N PHE A 239 8.54 -1.27 14.56
CA PHE A 239 9.91 -1.72 14.27
C PHE A 239 10.20 -1.77 12.77
N VAL A 240 9.26 -2.28 11.97
CA VAL A 240 9.37 -2.29 10.50
C VAL A 240 9.43 -0.87 9.93
N ILE A 241 8.62 0.05 10.45
CA ILE A 241 8.63 1.45 9.99
C ILE A 241 9.94 2.15 10.38
N ALA A 242 10.42 1.94 11.61
CA ALA A 242 11.66 2.52 12.11
C ALA A 242 12.91 1.98 11.39
N GLY A 243 12.87 0.72 10.94
CA GLY A 243 13.94 0.13 10.12
C GLY A 243 13.92 0.56 8.64
N GLY A 244 12.90 1.28 8.19
CA GLY A 244 12.76 1.72 6.81
C GLY A 244 13.38 3.10 6.56
N ASN A 245 14.25 3.21 5.55
CA ASN A 245 14.76 4.49 5.07
C ASN A 245 13.72 5.15 4.14
N LYS A 246 12.87 6.04 4.66
CA LYS A 246 12.05 6.91 3.80
C LYS A 246 12.79 8.21 3.54
N SER A 247 13.14 8.45 2.28
CA SER A 247 13.53 9.78 1.81
C SER A 247 12.31 10.69 1.80
N VAL A 248 12.10 11.41 2.91
CA VAL A 248 11.13 12.49 2.95
C VAL A 248 11.81 13.72 2.36
N ASN A 249 11.27 14.25 1.27
CA ASN A 249 11.74 15.52 0.71
C ASN A 249 11.70 16.59 1.79
N ALA A 250 12.75 17.43 1.87
CA ALA A 250 12.77 18.57 2.78
C ALA A 250 11.53 19.45 2.55
N THR A 251 10.64 19.51 3.53
CA THR A 251 9.47 20.39 3.50
C THR A 251 9.81 21.68 4.21
N ASN A 252 9.57 22.83 3.55
CA ASN A 252 9.68 24.12 4.21
C ASN A 252 8.49 24.28 5.16
N TYR A 253 8.71 24.08 6.47
CA TYR A 253 7.64 24.12 7.47
C TYR A 253 6.94 25.48 7.55
N LEU A 254 7.66 26.58 7.28
CA LEU A 254 7.09 27.94 7.33
C LEU A 254 6.02 28.17 6.26
N SER A 255 6.17 27.59 5.06
CA SER A 255 5.18 27.74 4.00
C SER A 255 3.87 27.00 4.28
N LEU A 256 3.88 26.03 5.22
CA LEU A 256 2.70 25.26 5.61
C LEU A 256 1.80 25.99 6.62
N LEU A 257 2.29 27.08 7.23
CA LEU A 257 1.49 27.95 8.10
C LEU A 257 0.55 28.86 7.30
N ILE A 258 0.85 29.11 6.01
CA ILE A 258 0.06 29.96 5.15
C ILE A 258 -1.25 29.23 4.77
N PRO A 259 -2.43 29.79 5.10
CA PRO A 259 -3.70 29.21 4.71
C PRO A 259 -3.85 29.13 3.19
N THR A 260 -4.31 27.98 2.71
CA THR A 260 -4.71 27.79 1.31
C THR A 260 -6.22 27.95 1.18
N PHE A 261 -6.66 28.93 0.40
CA PHE A 261 -8.09 29.21 0.20
C PHE A 261 -8.73 28.34 -0.89
N SER A 262 -8.02 27.34 -1.42
CA SER A 262 -8.51 26.43 -2.45
C SER A 262 -9.58 25.44 -1.97
N LEU A 263 -9.73 25.26 -0.65
CA LEU A 263 -10.67 24.34 -0.01
C LEU A 263 -10.66 22.89 -0.58
N LYS A 264 -9.53 22.46 -1.18
CA LYS A 264 -9.36 21.13 -1.77
C LYS A 264 -9.56 19.98 -0.78
N GLY A 265 -9.41 20.24 0.52
CA GLY A 265 -9.70 19.29 1.59
C GLY A 265 -11.18 19.10 1.88
N LEU A 266 -12.01 20.07 1.53
CA LEU A 266 -13.45 20.07 1.83
C LEU A 266 -14.29 19.78 0.58
N LEU A 267 -13.98 20.43 -0.54
CA LEU A 267 -14.90 20.60 -1.67
C LEU A 267 -14.48 19.80 -2.92
N TYR A 268 -15.44 19.07 -3.51
CA TYR A 268 -15.45 18.35 -4.81
C TYR A 268 -14.29 17.39 -5.12
N ASN A 269 -13.28 17.33 -4.26
CA ASN A 269 -12.07 16.53 -4.46
C ASN A 269 -12.23 15.16 -3.83
N ASN A 270 -11.95 14.11 -4.60
CA ASN A 270 -11.93 12.73 -4.13
C ASN A 270 -10.85 12.49 -3.05
N TYR A 271 -9.81 13.33 -2.98
CA TYR A 271 -8.72 13.27 -2.01
C TYR A 271 -8.87 14.32 -0.89
N GLY A 272 -10.07 14.39 -0.32
CA GLY A 272 -10.51 15.21 0.80
C GLY A 272 -11.86 14.70 1.31
N CYS A 273 -12.69 15.54 1.91
CA CYS A 273 -14.08 15.22 2.24
C CYS A 273 -14.95 15.05 0.98
N GLY A 274 -14.68 15.80 -0.09
CA GLY A 274 -15.41 15.71 -1.36
C GLY A 274 -16.87 16.16 -1.26
N LEU A 275 -17.17 17.14 -0.40
CA LEU A 275 -18.49 17.73 -0.23
C LEU A 275 -18.71 18.90 -1.21
N THR A 276 -19.88 19.51 -1.20
CA THR A 276 -20.26 20.62 -2.10
C THR A 276 -20.26 21.96 -1.39
N TYR A 277 -20.46 23.07 -2.13
CA TYR A 277 -20.28 24.43 -1.59
C TYR A 277 -21.21 24.76 -0.43
N MET A 278 -22.40 24.13 -0.38
CA MET A 278 -23.32 24.26 0.76
C MET A 278 -22.64 23.98 2.11
N PHE A 279 -21.67 23.05 2.16
CA PHE A 279 -20.96 22.76 3.40
C PHE A 279 -20.03 23.88 3.85
N TRP A 280 -19.39 24.57 2.90
CA TRP A 280 -18.64 25.78 3.23
C TRP A 280 -19.57 26.89 3.76
N VAL A 281 -20.71 27.10 3.07
CA VAL A 281 -21.74 28.06 3.49
C VAL A 281 -22.24 27.76 4.90
N LEU A 282 -22.49 26.49 5.23
CA LEU A 282 -22.95 26.08 6.57
C LEU A 282 -21.86 26.23 7.64
N ILE A 283 -20.60 25.93 7.33
CA ILE A 283 -19.47 26.16 8.25
C ILE A 283 -19.32 27.66 8.53
N VAL A 284 -19.32 28.52 7.51
CA VAL A 284 -19.24 29.97 7.71
C VAL A 284 -20.45 30.49 8.47
N SER A 285 -21.66 29.99 8.19
CA SER A 285 -22.87 30.36 8.94
C SER A 285 -22.80 29.93 10.41
N GLY A 286 -22.17 28.79 10.69
CA GLY A 286 -21.96 28.30 12.04
C GLY A 286 -21.02 29.18 12.88
N LEU A 287 -20.12 29.95 12.25
CA LEU A 287 -19.21 30.91 12.91
C LEU A 287 -20.00 31.98 13.68
N PHE A 288 -21.14 32.39 13.13
CA PHE A 288 -21.97 33.45 13.70
C PHE A 288 -23.01 32.94 14.71
N LYS A 289 -23.04 31.63 15.00
CA LYS A 289 -23.95 31.03 15.99
C LYS A 289 -23.14 30.50 17.18
N GLU A 290 -23.47 30.96 18.39
CA GLU A 290 -22.72 30.65 19.62
C GLU A 290 -22.46 29.13 19.81
N LYS A 291 -23.49 28.30 19.70
CA LYS A 291 -23.39 26.85 19.92
C LYS A 291 -22.48 26.12 18.92
N THR A 292 -22.29 26.68 17.73
CA THR A 292 -21.56 26.04 16.61
C THR A 292 -20.27 26.77 16.23
N ARG A 293 -20.01 27.94 16.84
CA ARG A 293 -18.89 28.84 16.51
C ARG A 293 -17.54 28.16 16.66
N THR A 294 -17.29 27.54 17.81
CA THR A 294 -16.00 26.90 18.09
C THR A 294 -15.69 25.78 17.10
N LEU A 295 -16.68 24.94 16.79
CA LEU A 295 -16.52 23.86 15.80
C LEU A 295 -16.30 24.43 14.38
N SER A 296 -16.99 25.52 14.00
CA SER A 296 -16.72 26.21 12.73
C SER A 296 -15.27 26.69 12.62
N ILE A 297 -14.74 27.34 13.66
CA ILE A 297 -13.37 27.86 13.67
C ILE A 297 -12.37 26.71 13.46
N ILE A 298 -12.53 25.63 14.22
CA ILE A 298 -11.65 24.46 14.14
C ILE A 298 -11.71 23.84 12.74
N LEU A 299 -12.91 23.67 12.17
CA LEU A 299 -13.08 23.13 10.82
C LEU A 299 -12.50 24.06 9.74
N MET A 300 -12.68 25.38 9.85
CA MET A 300 -12.09 26.34 8.93
C MET A 300 -10.55 26.27 8.96
N ILE A 301 -9.95 26.30 10.15
CA ILE A 301 -8.48 26.16 10.30
C ILE A 301 -8.00 24.83 9.72
N SER A 302 -8.70 23.74 10.02
CA SER A 302 -8.33 22.39 9.54
C SER A 302 -8.38 22.25 8.03
N MET A 303 -9.33 22.92 7.37
CA MET A 303 -9.51 22.85 5.91
C MET A 303 -8.63 23.84 5.15
N LEU A 304 -8.21 24.94 5.78
CA LEU A 304 -7.41 25.99 5.15
C LEU A 304 -5.92 25.81 5.40
N CYS A 305 -5.48 25.37 6.58
CA CYS A 305 -4.06 25.35 6.95
C CYS A 305 -3.38 24.01 6.63
N PRO A 306 -2.40 23.96 5.70
CA PRO A 306 -1.70 22.73 5.33
C PRO A 306 -0.97 22.03 6.48
N ILE A 307 -0.52 22.79 7.50
CA ILE A 307 0.11 22.24 8.71
C ILE A 307 -0.75 21.18 9.40
N VAL A 308 -2.08 21.32 9.37
CA VAL A 308 -3.01 20.35 9.97
C VAL A 308 -2.90 19.02 9.25
N SER A 309 -2.84 19.04 7.91
CA SER A 309 -2.64 17.83 7.13
C SER A 309 -1.27 17.17 7.37
N LEU A 310 -0.24 17.95 7.68
CA LEU A 310 1.08 17.44 8.02
C LEU A 310 1.07 16.71 9.38
N ILE A 311 0.54 17.36 10.42
CA ILE A 311 0.46 16.81 11.78
C ILE A 311 -0.33 15.50 11.78
N MET A 312 -1.50 15.49 11.13
CA MET A 312 -2.37 14.30 11.08
C MET A 312 -1.75 13.13 10.32
N ASN A 313 -0.77 13.40 9.48
CA ASN A 313 -0.04 12.41 8.69
C ASN A 313 1.32 12.06 9.31
N GLY A 314 1.48 12.29 10.62
CA GLY A 314 2.71 11.95 11.36
C GLY A 314 3.94 12.69 10.84
N PHE A 315 3.76 13.94 10.39
CA PHE A 315 4.83 14.81 9.86
C PHE A 315 5.51 14.32 8.58
N LEU A 316 4.90 13.38 7.85
CA LEU A 316 5.46 12.84 6.60
C LEU A 316 5.26 13.75 5.38
N TYR A 317 4.05 14.30 5.18
CA TYR A 317 3.73 15.23 4.09
C TYR A 317 2.38 15.93 4.30
N ALA A 318 2.23 17.14 3.78
CA ALA A 318 0.97 17.89 3.83
C ALA A 318 0.08 17.57 2.60
N ARG A 319 -0.85 16.63 2.72
CA ARG A 319 -1.86 16.37 1.68
C ARG A 319 -3.27 16.33 2.24
N SER A 320 -4.20 16.92 1.51
CA SER A 320 -5.62 17.04 1.87
C SER A 320 -6.35 15.71 2.09
N LYS A 321 -5.84 14.59 1.57
CA LYS A 321 -6.51 13.28 1.70
C LYS A 321 -6.69 12.81 3.14
N ILE A 322 -5.86 13.28 4.07
CA ILE A 322 -6.00 12.94 5.49
C ILE A 322 -7.20 13.65 6.12
N LEU A 323 -7.63 14.78 5.57
CA LEU A 323 -8.71 15.61 6.11
C LEU A 323 -10.10 14.94 6.01
N ILE A 324 -10.24 13.85 5.24
CA ILE A 324 -11.49 13.07 5.19
C ILE A 324 -11.92 12.56 6.58
N VAL A 325 -10.99 12.39 7.53
CA VAL A 325 -11.31 12.04 8.93
C VAL A 325 -12.16 13.08 9.64
N PHE A 326 -12.20 14.34 9.16
CA PHE A 326 -13.09 15.38 9.69
C PHE A 326 -14.53 15.27 9.17
N LEU A 327 -14.82 14.39 8.22
CA LEU A 327 -16.16 14.23 7.63
C LEU A 327 -17.26 14.10 8.70
N PRO A 328 -17.14 13.29 9.78
CA PRO A 328 -18.15 13.24 10.83
C PRO A 328 -18.44 14.59 11.49
N LEU A 329 -17.42 15.40 11.75
CA LEU A 329 -17.56 16.71 12.39
C LEU A 329 -18.13 17.76 11.44
N VAL A 330 -17.76 17.72 10.16
CA VAL A 330 -18.35 18.59 9.13
C VAL A 330 -19.85 18.30 8.97
N ILE A 331 -20.22 17.02 8.94
CA ILE A 331 -21.62 16.58 8.83
C ILE A 331 -22.42 16.96 10.09
N LEU A 332 -21.85 16.79 11.28
CA LEU A 332 -22.47 17.26 12.53
C LEU A 332 -22.69 18.77 12.51
N GLN A 333 -21.65 19.54 12.15
CA GLN A 333 -21.70 21.00 12.10
C GLN A 333 -22.79 21.50 11.16
N ALA A 334 -22.83 20.97 9.94
CA ALA A 334 -23.86 21.29 8.96
C ALA A 334 -25.27 20.96 9.49
N GLY A 335 -25.44 19.80 10.12
CA GLY A 335 -26.71 19.40 10.73
C GLY A 335 -27.18 20.34 11.84
N LEU A 336 -26.29 20.76 12.74
CA LEU A 336 -26.60 21.67 13.84
C LEU A 336 -27.00 23.07 13.33
N VAL A 337 -26.29 23.57 12.32
CA VAL A 337 -26.58 24.88 11.72
C VAL A 337 -27.93 24.86 11.00
N LEU A 338 -28.26 23.77 10.28
CA LEU A 338 -29.55 23.58 9.60
C LEU A 338 -30.71 23.33 10.57
N GLU A 339 -30.46 22.69 11.72
CA GLU A 339 -31.52 22.50 12.71
C GLU A 339 -31.97 23.82 13.33
N ASN A 340 -31.04 24.75 13.49
CA ASN A 340 -31.30 26.05 14.09
C ASN A 340 -31.72 27.06 13.01
N ASN A 341 -33.04 27.21 12.79
CA ASN A 341 -33.70 27.86 11.64
C ASN A 341 -33.42 29.36 11.39
N HIS A 342 -32.61 30.02 12.21
CA HIS A 342 -32.26 31.42 12.00
C HIS A 342 -31.10 31.55 11.01
N PHE A 343 -31.41 31.60 9.71
CA PHE A 343 -30.46 31.90 8.65
C PHE A 343 -30.59 33.38 8.23
N LYS A 344 -29.94 34.28 8.97
CA LYS A 344 -29.79 35.70 8.59
C LYS A 344 -28.40 35.89 8.00
N ILE A 345 -28.32 36.25 6.72
CA ILE A 345 -27.06 36.52 6.03
C ILE A 345 -26.66 37.97 6.34
N ASN A 346 -25.43 38.17 6.83
CA ASN A 346 -24.85 39.50 7.00
C ASN A 346 -23.72 39.73 5.96
N LYS A 347 -23.24 40.97 5.83
CA LYS A 347 -22.20 41.32 4.85
C LYS A 347 -20.90 40.53 5.03
N TYR A 348 -20.51 40.21 6.26
CA TYR A 348 -19.30 39.44 6.56
C TYR A 348 -19.42 37.97 6.11
N MET A 349 -20.60 37.36 6.29
CA MET A 349 -20.90 36.03 5.78
C MET A 349 -20.81 36.00 4.26
N LEU A 350 -21.41 36.99 3.59
CA LEU A 350 -21.36 37.08 2.13
C LEU A 350 -19.91 37.17 1.62
N PHE A 351 -19.09 38.01 2.25
CA PHE A 351 -17.66 38.10 1.94
C PHE A 351 -16.96 36.74 2.10
N LEU A 352 -17.15 36.06 3.23
CA LEU A 352 -16.55 34.74 3.49
C LEU A 352 -17.11 33.63 2.58
N PHE A 353 -18.34 33.75 2.09
CA PHE A 353 -18.90 32.84 1.09
C PHE A 353 -18.23 33.02 -0.27
N VAL A 354 -17.93 34.26 -0.68
CA VAL A 354 -17.39 34.55 -2.02
C VAL A 354 -15.87 34.41 -2.06
N PHE A 355 -15.16 34.75 -0.97
CA PHE A 355 -13.70 34.82 -0.94
C PHE A 355 -12.97 33.56 -1.45
N PRO A 356 -13.36 32.32 -1.13
CA PRO A 356 -12.68 31.13 -1.66
C PRO A 356 -12.83 30.95 -3.18
N LEU A 357 -13.84 31.55 -3.83
CA LEU A 357 -14.08 31.40 -5.27
C LEU A 357 -12.91 31.92 -6.11
N PHE A 358 -12.14 32.88 -5.60
CA PHE A 358 -10.95 33.41 -6.27
C PHE A 358 -9.78 32.40 -6.34
N PHE A 359 -9.83 31.33 -5.54
CA PHE A 359 -8.74 30.35 -5.41
C PHE A 359 -9.13 28.94 -5.83
N ILE A 360 -10.41 28.72 -6.14
CA ILE A 360 -10.96 27.42 -6.54
C ILE A 360 -10.94 27.30 -8.06
N GLN A 361 -10.58 26.11 -8.55
CA GLN A 361 -10.66 25.80 -9.99
C GLN A 361 -12.11 25.66 -10.44
N ARG A 362 -12.43 26.15 -11.66
CA ARG A 362 -13.80 26.20 -12.21
C ARG A 362 -14.76 27.01 -11.32
N SER A 363 -14.34 28.22 -10.94
CA SER A 363 -15.08 29.14 -10.07
C SER A 363 -16.52 29.39 -10.53
N GLU A 364 -16.80 29.39 -11.85
CA GLU A 364 -18.14 29.56 -12.41
C GLU A 364 -19.14 28.51 -11.94
N LEU A 365 -18.79 27.21 -12.00
CA LEU A 365 -19.66 26.12 -11.56
C LEU A 365 -19.85 26.13 -10.04
N VAL A 366 -18.80 26.52 -9.31
CA VAL A 366 -18.86 26.62 -7.84
C VAL A 366 -19.69 27.83 -7.41
N PHE A 367 -19.65 28.92 -8.16
CA PHE A 367 -20.52 30.08 -7.96
C PHE A 367 -21.98 29.73 -8.23
N LEU A 368 -22.27 28.94 -9.26
CA LEU A 368 -23.61 28.39 -9.49
C LEU A 368 -24.08 27.54 -8.29
N ASP A 369 -23.22 26.65 -7.77
CA ASP A 369 -23.54 25.87 -6.56
C ASP A 369 -23.76 26.76 -5.34
N LEU A 370 -22.99 27.85 -5.17
CA LEU A 370 -23.23 28.85 -4.12
C LEU A 370 -24.64 29.45 -4.26
N ILE A 371 -25.05 29.87 -5.45
CA ILE A 371 -26.39 30.43 -5.70
C ILE A 371 -27.46 29.39 -5.35
N ILE A 372 -27.34 28.17 -5.87
CA ILE A 372 -28.28 27.06 -5.59
C ILE A 372 -28.35 26.79 -4.08
N SER A 373 -27.20 26.75 -3.40
CA SER A 373 -27.10 26.55 -1.96
C SER A 373 -27.87 27.64 -1.19
N LEU A 374 -27.66 28.91 -1.53
CA LEU A 374 -28.34 30.04 -0.87
C LEU A 374 -29.85 30.02 -1.10
N ILE A 375 -30.30 29.72 -2.33
CA ILE A 375 -31.73 29.59 -2.66
C ILE A 375 -32.39 28.49 -1.82
N ILE A 376 -31.76 27.31 -1.76
CA ILE A 376 -32.31 26.18 -0.99
C ILE A 376 -32.31 26.47 0.50
N LEU A 377 -31.23 27.08 1.03
CA LEU A 377 -31.17 27.49 2.42
C LEU A 377 -32.24 28.54 2.76
N TYR A 378 -32.51 29.48 1.86
CA TYR A 378 -33.59 30.45 2.02
C TYR A 378 -34.96 29.76 2.14
N PHE A 379 -35.29 28.86 1.22
CA PHE A 379 -36.57 28.13 1.24
C PHE A 379 -36.66 27.07 2.35
N SER A 380 -35.54 26.56 2.84
CA SER A 380 -35.49 25.59 3.94
C SER A 380 -36.02 26.13 5.27
N LYS A 381 -36.06 27.47 5.42
CA LYS A 381 -36.65 28.17 6.57
C LYS A 381 -38.12 27.78 6.77
N ILE A 382 -38.86 27.67 5.66
CA ILE A 382 -40.29 27.33 5.64
C ILE A 382 -40.47 25.83 5.88
N ASN A 383 -39.74 24.99 5.14
CA ASN A 383 -39.81 23.55 5.27
C ASN A 383 -38.44 22.91 5.05
N LYS A 384 -37.86 22.35 6.11
CA LYS A 384 -36.56 21.66 6.09
C LYS A 384 -36.50 20.51 5.09
N LYS A 385 -37.63 19.92 4.68
CA LYS A 385 -37.66 18.88 3.64
C LYS A 385 -37.21 19.41 2.27
N ARG A 386 -37.27 20.72 2.01
CA ARG A 386 -36.77 21.31 0.76
C ARG A 386 -35.26 21.15 0.58
N CYS A 387 -34.50 20.96 1.67
CA CYS A 387 -33.07 20.64 1.57
C CYS A 387 -32.77 19.34 0.81
N PHE A 388 -33.75 18.42 0.67
CA PHE A 388 -33.56 17.20 -0.13
C PHE A 388 -33.37 17.50 -1.62
N ILE A 389 -33.91 18.62 -2.12
CA ILE A 389 -33.72 19.03 -3.53
C ILE A 389 -32.23 19.25 -3.81
N TYR A 390 -31.46 19.70 -2.83
CA TYR A 390 -30.03 19.92 -3.01
C TYR A 390 -29.23 18.65 -3.27
N LEU A 391 -29.77 17.46 -2.94
CA LEU A 391 -29.08 16.18 -3.20
C LEU A 391 -28.75 15.98 -4.68
N LEU A 392 -29.44 16.66 -5.60
CA LEU A 392 -29.13 16.65 -7.02
C LEU A 392 -27.68 17.10 -7.30
N VAL A 393 -27.17 18.13 -6.61
CA VAL A 393 -25.81 18.64 -6.83
C VAL A 393 -24.73 17.61 -6.48
N PRO A 394 -24.65 17.04 -5.26
CA PRO A 394 -23.68 16.01 -4.96
C PRO A 394 -23.93 14.71 -5.73
N LEU A 395 -25.16 14.39 -6.15
CA LEU A 395 -25.40 13.28 -7.07
C LEU A 395 -24.70 13.48 -8.41
N PHE A 396 -24.77 14.68 -9.00
CA PHE A 396 -24.01 15.02 -10.21
C PHE A 396 -22.50 14.94 -9.99
N VAL A 397 -22.00 15.40 -8.83
CA VAL A 397 -20.58 15.29 -8.48
C VAL A 397 -20.16 13.83 -8.38
N VAL A 398 -20.93 12.99 -7.70
CA VAL A 398 -20.67 11.54 -7.60
C VAL A 398 -20.72 10.90 -8.99
N TYR A 399 -21.70 11.21 -9.82
CA TYR A 399 -21.78 10.70 -11.19
C TYR A 399 -20.53 11.07 -12.01
N TYR A 400 -20.11 12.34 -11.97
CA TYR A 400 -18.93 12.82 -12.68
C TYR A 400 -17.63 12.21 -12.17
N ASN A 401 -17.50 12.00 -10.85
CA ASN A 401 -16.31 11.44 -10.23
C ASN A 401 -16.21 9.92 -10.37
N ASN A 402 -17.31 9.25 -10.75
CA ASN A 402 -17.39 7.80 -10.89
C ASN A 402 -17.84 7.38 -12.30
N PRO A 403 -17.10 7.78 -13.37
CA PRO A 403 -17.38 7.27 -14.70
C PRO A 403 -17.12 5.75 -14.75
N THR A 404 -17.63 5.08 -15.78
CA THR A 404 -17.42 3.64 -15.99
C THR A 404 -15.94 3.23 -15.98
N THR A 405 -15.05 4.13 -16.42
CA THR A 405 -13.59 3.95 -16.39
C THR A 405 -12.96 3.97 -14.99
N SER A 406 -13.70 4.40 -13.98
CA SER A 406 -13.26 4.37 -12.58
C SER A 406 -13.35 2.97 -11.97
N PHE A 407 -14.21 2.12 -12.53
CA PHE A 407 -14.47 0.75 -12.10
C PHE A 407 -13.67 -0.27 -12.92
N LEU A 408 -13.60 -1.52 -12.44
CA LEU A 408 -12.94 -2.64 -13.11
C LEU A 408 -13.93 -3.43 -13.97
N PRO A 409 -13.80 -3.45 -15.30
CA PRO A 409 -14.65 -4.27 -16.16
C PRO A 409 -14.43 -5.77 -15.94
N ASN A 410 -15.51 -6.56 -16.00
CA ASN A 410 -15.44 -8.03 -15.81
C ASN A 410 -14.46 -8.72 -16.78
N LYS A 411 -14.38 -8.26 -18.04
CA LYS A 411 -13.43 -8.79 -19.04
C LYS A 411 -11.98 -8.56 -18.64
N GLN A 412 -11.69 -7.38 -18.08
CA GLN A 412 -10.35 -7.02 -17.61
C GLN A 412 -10.00 -7.78 -16.33
N TYR A 413 -10.95 -7.94 -15.41
CA TYR A 413 -10.78 -8.80 -14.24
C TYR A 413 -10.46 -10.25 -14.64
N LYS A 414 -11.15 -10.85 -15.61
CA LYS A 414 -10.85 -12.22 -16.08
C LYS A 414 -9.39 -12.36 -16.55
N LYS A 415 -8.87 -11.32 -17.21
CA LYS A 415 -7.44 -11.27 -17.61
C LYS A 415 -6.53 -11.22 -16.38
N TYR A 416 -6.85 -10.39 -15.39
CA TYR A 416 -6.06 -10.24 -14.17
C TYR A 416 -6.22 -11.38 -13.16
N ALA A 417 -7.30 -12.14 -13.22
CA ALA A 417 -7.45 -13.36 -12.44
C ALA A 417 -6.47 -14.45 -12.90
N ASN A 418 -5.94 -14.34 -14.12
CA ASN A 418 -4.97 -15.27 -14.73
C ASN A 418 -5.30 -16.75 -14.49
N GLN A 419 -6.54 -17.17 -14.76
CA GLN A 419 -6.95 -18.57 -14.56
C GLN A 419 -6.07 -19.54 -15.36
N GLU A 420 -5.57 -19.10 -16.51
CA GLU A 420 -4.60 -19.85 -17.33
C GLU A 420 -3.27 -20.08 -16.59
N VAL A 421 -2.76 -19.06 -15.87
CA VAL A 421 -1.57 -19.17 -15.03
C VAL A 421 -1.82 -20.11 -13.85
N GLU A 422 -2.97 -19.98 -13.17
CA GLU A 422 -3.36 -20.90 -12.09
C GLU A 422 -3.42 -22.35 -12.58
N THR A 423 -3.95 -22.58 -13.78
CA THR A 423 -4.03 -23.92 -14.38
C THR A 423 -2.64 -24.50 -14.67
N LEU A 424 -1.73 -23.70 -15.24
CA LEU A 424 -0.34 -24.13 -15.46
C LEU A 424 0.37 -24.46 -14.14
N ILE A 425 0.13 -23.67 -13.09
CA ILE A 425 0.69 -23.93 -11.75
C ILE A 425 0.14 -25.23 -11.17
N GLN A 426 -1.15 -25.52 -11.32
CA GLN A 426 -1.76 -26.73 -10.77
C GLN A 426 -1.31 -28.01 -11.47
N ARG A 427 -0.96 -27.94 -12.76
CA ARG A 427 -0.51 -29.09 -13.55
C ARG A 427 0.97 -29.44 -13.33
N ASN A 428 1.77 -28.52 -12.81
CA ASN A 428 3.22 -28.63 -12.79
C ASN A 428 3.78 -28.38 -11.39
N PHE A 429 4.90 -29.02 -11.08
CA PHE A 429 5.62 -28.74 -9.84
C PHE A 429 6.46 -27.47 -9.99
N ILE A 430 6.11 -26.42 -9.23
CA ILE A 430 6.76 -25.11 -9.30
C ILE A 430 7.09 -24.63 -7.88
N ASN A 431 8.35 -24.31 -7.61
CA ASN A 431 8.75 -23.69 -6.33
C ASN A 431 8.77 -22.17 -6.43
N THR A 432 9.44 -21.61 -7.44
CA THR A 432 9.66 -20.17 -7.58
C THR A 432 9.26 -19.71 -8.97
N LEU A 433 8.22 -18.90 -9.04
CA LEU A 433 7.63 -18.44 -10.30
C LEU A 433 8.00 -16.99 -10.61
N VAL A 434 8.38 -16.75 -11.86
CA VAL A 434 8.33 -15.42 -12.49
C VAL A 434 7.19 -15.43 -13.52
N ASN A 435 6.20 -14.57 -13.32
CA ASN A 435 5.06 -14.44 -14.24
C ASN A 435 5.21 -13.16 -15.07
N MET A 436 5.50 -13.33 -16.35
CA MET A 436 5.64 -12.22 -17.31
C MET A 436 4.31 -11.75 -17.91
N ASN A 437 3.18 -12.37 -17.56
CA ASN A 437 1.84 -11.92 -17.97
C ASN A 437 1.29 -10.86 -17.01
N GLU A 438 0.82 -9.73 -17.55
CA GLU A 438 0.30 -8.57 -16.79
C GLU A 438 1.14 -8.20 -15.55
N ILE A 439 2.46 -8.10 -15.72
CA ILE A 439 3.46 -7.90 -14.64
C ILE A 439 3.14 -6.77 -13.65
N HIS A 440 2.45 -5.73 -14.09
CA HIS A 440 2.10 -4.59 -13.23
C HIS A 440 0.89 -4.85 -12.34
N GLN A 441 0.01 -5.78 -12.72
CA GLN A 441 -1.23 -6.06 -12.01
C GLN A 441 -1.09 -7.29 -11.09
N ASN A 442 -0.21 -8.22 -11.46
CA ASN A 442 -0.11 -9.51 -10.79
C ASN A 442 1.03 -9.61 -9.77
N MET A 443 1.72 -8.50 -9.46
CA MET A 443 2.95 -8.54 -8.65
C MET A 443 2.76 -9.07 -7.22
N ASN A 444 1.55 -8.95 -6.68
CA ASN A 444 1.17 -9.43 -5.34
C ASN A 444 0.36 -10.73 -5.36
N GLN A 445 0.21 -11.39 -6.52
CA GLN A 445 -0.54 -12.63 -6.62
C GLN A 445 0.32 -13.83 -6.23
N THR A 446 -0.13 -14.56 -5.21
CA THR A 446 0.55 -15.78 -4.72
C THR A 446 -0.09 -17.08 -5.22
N TYR A 447 -1.18 -17.00 -5.99
CA TYR A 447 -1.94 -18.14 -6.51
C TYR A 447 -2.26 -19.15 -5.39
N GLN A 448 -2.95 -18.68 -4.34
CA GLN A 448 -3.32 -19.51 -3.17
C GLN A 448 -2.11 -20.11 -2.44
N ASN A 449 -1.00 -19.36 -2.41
CA ASN A 449 0.29 -19.78 -1.85
C ASN A 449 0.87 -21.07 -2.47
N GLN A 450 0.49 -21.42 -3.70
CA GLN A 450 1.02 -22.59 -4.41
C GLN A 450 2.47 -22.39 -4.87
N VAL A 451 2.90 -21.14 -5.06
CA VAL A 451 4.24 -20.81 -5.55
C VAL A 451 4.87 -19.67 -4.75
N THR A 452 6.20 -19.62 -4.73
CA THR A 452 6.94 -18.46 -4.25
C THR A 452 7.12 -17.44 -5.37
N ARG A 453 6.81 -16.17 -5.11
CA ARG A 453 7.08 -15.06 -6.01
C ARG A 453 8.18 -14.18 -5.45
N LEU A 454 8.98 -13.62 -6.35
CA LEU A 454 10.03 -12.65 -6.04
C LEU A 454 9.52 -11.21 -6.17
N SER A 455 8.43 -11.01 -6.91
CA SER A 455 7.73 -9.75 -7.03
C SER A 455 6.91 -9.41 -5.79
N GLY A 456 6.58 -8.13 -5.64
CA GLY A 456 5.67 -7.64 -4.62
C GLY A 456 5.62 -6.11 -4.53
N TYR A 457 4.63 -5.60 -3.81
CA TYR A 457 4.51 -4.20 -3.44
C TYR A 457 4.23 -4.07 -1.94
N THR A 458 5.01 -3.23 -1.28
CA THR A 458 4.72 -2.75 0.08
C THR A 458 5.22 -1.31 0.24
N SER A 459 4.48 -0.51 1.00
CA SER A 459 4.83 0.89 1.30
C SER A 459 5.98 1.05 2.30
N THR A 460 6.32 0.03 3.08
CA THR A 460 7.49 0.06 3.99
C THR A 460 8.73 -0.48 3.30
N ASN A 461 8.57 -1.51 2.45
CA ASN A 461 9.62 -2.15 1.65
C ASN A 461 10.77 -2.75 2.47
N HIS A 462 11.32 -3.87 2.02
CA HIS A 462 12.48 -4.46 2.67
C HIS A 462 13.75 -3.81 2.10
N HIS A 463 14.45 -3.00 2.88
CA HIS A 463 15.55 -2.15 2.40
C HIS A 463 16.66 -2.96 1.71
N LEU A 464 17.19 -3.99 2.37
CA LEU A 464 18.29 -4.81 1.82
C LEU A 464 17.90 -5.47 0.49
N TYR A 465 16.76 -6.17 0.46
CA TYR A 465 16.23 -6.76 -0.78
C TYR A 465 15.99 -5.72 -1.89
N ASN A 466 15.46 -4.54 -1.55
CA ASN A 466 15.26 -3.49 -2.54
C ASN A 466 16.58 -2.96 -3.12
N SER A 467 17.59 -2.79 -2.26
CA SER A 467 18.91 -2.35 -2.67
C SER A 467 19.62 -3.43 -3.48
N PHE A 468 19.50 -4.69 -3.10
CA PHE A 468 20.00 -5.81 -3.88
C PHE A 468 19.43 -5.83 -5.31
N LEU A 469 18.12 -5.70 -5.45
CA LEU A 469 17.49 -5.71 -6.76
C LEU A 469 17.94 -4.51 -7.62
N PHE A 470 17.82 -3.28 -7.11
CA PHE A 470 17.97 -2.07 -7.93
C PHE A 470 19.36 -1.45 -7.90
N ASP A 471 20.16 -1.69 -6.87
CA ASP A 471 21.50 -1.11 -6.71
C ASP A 471 22.61 -2.14 -6.95
N THR A 472 22.44 -3.40 -6.52
CA THR A 472 23.42 -4.49 -6.73
C THR A 472 23.24 -5.15 -8.10
N LEU A 473 22.05 -5.74 -8.37
CA LEU A 473 21.73 -6.37 -9.65
C LEU A 473 21.38 -5.36 -10.76
N LYS A 474 21.13 -4.10 -10.39
CA LYS A 474 20.70 -3.04 -11.30
C LYS A 474 19.52 -3.46 -12.19
N ILE A 475 18.51 -4.13 -11.62
CA ILE A 475 17.31 -4.49 -12.39
C ILE A 475 16.60 -3.20 -12.88
N PRO A 476 15.93 -3.24 -14.04
CA PRO A 476 15.35 -2.04 -14.62
C PRO A 476 14.18 -1.49 -13.80
N ILE A 477 14.16 -0.17 -13.58
CA ILE A 477 13.05 0.52 -12.92
C ILE A 477 12.06 1.01 -13.97
N SER A 478 10.96 0.26 -14.18
CA SER A 478 9.95 0.59 -15.20
C SER A 478 8.78 1.45 -14.66
N LEU A 479 8.62 1.46 -13.33
CA LEU A 479 7.60 2.22 -12.60
C LEU A 479 8.07 3.63 -12.25
N ASN A 480 7.17 4.42 -11.68
CA ASN A 480 7.53 5.75 -11.15
C ASN A 480 8.35 5.67 -9.87
N ASN A 481 8.45 4.51 -9.22
CA ASN A 481 9.01 4.33 -7.89
C ASN A 481 9.77 2.98 -7.80
N ARG A 482 10.52 2.80 -6.71
CA ARG A 482 11.23 1.56 -6.36
C ARG A 482 10.45 0.62 -5.42
N VAL A 483 9.24 1.01 -4.99
CA VAL A 483 8.45 0.23 -4.01
C VAL A 483 7.70 -0.94 -4.65
N GLY A 484 7.40 -0.85 -5.96
CA GLY A 484 6.90 -1.98 -6.74
C GLY A 484 8.06 -2.78 -7.31
N GLN A 485 8.21 -4.01 -6.83
CA GLN A 485 9.17 -4.99 -7.34
C GLN A 485 8.42 -5.89 -8.30
N ILE A 486 8.65 -5.72 -9.60
CA ILE A 486 7.98 -6.48 -10.64
C ILE A 486 8.89 -7.61 -11.12
N ASP A 487 8.27 -8.67 -11.61
CA ASP A 487 8.96 -9.78 -12.24
C ASP A 487 9.75 -9.32 -13.49
N GLN A 488 10.95 -9.88 -13.65
CA GLN A 488 11.89 -9.52 -14.71
C GLN A 488 12.47 -10.77 -15.36
N ASN A 489 12.66 -10.70 -16.68
CA ASN A 489 13.49 -11.64 -17.42
C ASN A 489 14.94 -11.12 -17.46
N ASN A 490 15.63 -11.20 -16.33
CA ASN A 490 17.05 -10.87 -16.21
C ASN A 490 17.78 -12.13 -15.76
N LEU A 491 18.77 -12.59 -16.54
CA LEU A 491 19.36 -13.92 -16.35
C LEU A 491 20.03 -14.11 -14.96
N PHE A 492 20.72 -13.09 -14.43
CA PHE A 492 21.29 -13.16 -13.08
C PHE A 492 20.19 -13.14 -12.01
N TYR A 493 19.18 -12.29 -12.15
CA TYR A 493 18.01 -12.29 -11.25
C TYR A 493 17.33 -13.66 -11.21
N LEU A 494 17.13 -14.29 -12.37
CA LEU A 494 16.50 -15.60 -12.49
C LEU A 494 17.34 -16.71 -11.84
N LYS A 495 18.63 -16.81 -12.21
CA LYS A 495 19.50 -17.87 -11.72
C LYS A 495 19.86 -17.72 -10.24
N MET A 496 20.19 -16.51 -9.78
CA MET A 496 20.59 -16.26 -8.38
C MET A 496 19.45 -16.42 -7.38
N LEU A 497 18.23 -16.01 -7.74
CA LEU A 497 17.08 -16.06 -6.86
C LEU A 497 16.28 -17.36 -7.02
N SER A 498 16.91 -18.39 -7.56
CA SER A 498 16.37 -19.75 -7.67
C SER A 498 15.00 -19.79 -8.36
N VAL A 499 14.86 -19.08 -9.48
CA VAL A 499 13.63 -19.12 -10.28
C VAL A 499 13.60 -20.39 -11.10
N ASP A 500 12.84 -21.41 -10.68
CA ASP A 500 12.75 -22.66 -11.43
C ASP A 500 11.78 -22.58 -12.61
N SER A 501 10.82 -21.65 -12.56
CA SER A 501 9.72 -21.60 -13.52
C SER A 501 9.38 -20.18 -13.97
N ILE A 502 9.10 -20.04 -15.26
CA ILE A 502 8.74 -18.76 -15.88
C ILE A 502 7.53 -18.94 -16.79
N ILE A 503 6.50 -18.14 -16.60
CA ILE A 503 5.34 -18.10 -17.50
C ILE A 503 5.45 -16.87 -18.39
N SER A 504 5.46 -17.08 -19.71
CA SER A 504 5.71 -16.03 -20.70
C SER A 504 5.07 -16.34 -22.05
N LYS A 505 4.77 -15.28 -22.81
CA LYS A 505 4.37 -15.36 -24.23
C LYS A 505 5.56 -15.41 -25.19
N LYS A 506 6.76 -15.10 -24.69
CA LYS A 506 8.01 -15.08 -25.44
C LYS A 506 8.90 -16.21 -24.95
N LYS A 507 9.70 -16.77 -25.86
CA LYS A 507 10.77 -17.70 -25.54
C LYS A 507 11.70 -17.09 -24.49
N ILE A 508 12.07 -17.89 -23.50
CA ILE A 508 13.00 -17.51 -22.45
C ILE A 508 14.32 -18.25 -22.66
N ASP A 509 15.41 -17.49 -22.61
CA ASP A 509 16.76 -18.01 -22.77
C ASP A 509 17.20 -18.75 -21.50
N GLY A 510 17.82 -19.92 -21.63
CA GLY A 510 18.24 -20.77 -20.50
C GLY A 510 17.13 -21.57 -19.81
N TYR A 511 15.90 -21.57 -20.35
CA TYR A 511 14.78 -22.36 -19.84
C TYR A 511 14.13 -23.18 -20.96
N GLN A 512 13.71 -24.40 -20.64
CA GLN A 512 13.02 -25.31 -21.56
C GLN A 512 11.52 -25.18 -21.40
N GLU A 513 10.79 -25.16 -22.51
CA GLU A 513 9.33 -25.20 -22.47
C GLU A 513 8.86 -26.59 -22.01
N ILE A 514 7.94 -26.64 -21.05
CA ILE A 514 7.41 -27.90 -20.50
C ILE A 514 5.88 -28.02 -20.56
N ASP A 515 5.15 -26.89 -20.64
CA ASP A 515 3.69 -26.89 -20.72
C ASP A 515 3.21 -25.60 -21.42
N ALA A 516 1.98 -25.61 -21.94
CA ALA A 516 1.38 -24.49 -22.63
C ALA A 516 -0.15 -24.45 -22.47
N ILE A 517 -0.69 -23.24 -22.42
CA ILE A 517 -2.13 -23.01 -22.52
C ILE A 517 -2.39 -21.75 -23.34
N LYS A 518 -3.12 -21.90 -24.45
CA LYS A 518 -3.33 -20.83 -25.45
C LYS A 518 -2.00 -20.19 -25.88
N ASP A 519 -1.81 -18.89 -25.63
CA ASP A 519 -0.61 -18.13 -25.96
C ASP A 519 0.40 -18.04 -24.80
N LEU A 520 0.09 -18.61 -23.64
CA LEU A 520 0.99 -18.70 -22.48
C LEU A 520 1.75 -20.01 -22.49
N ARG A 521 3.04 -19.92 -22.21
CA ARG A 521 3.97 -21.05 -22.17
C ARG A 521 4.66 -21.05 -20.81
N LEU A 522 4.81 -22.24 -20.21
CA LEU A 522 5.57 -22.48 -18.99
C LEU A 522 6.95 -23.00 -19.36
N TYR A 523 7.97 -22.29 -18.91
CA TYR A 523 9.37 -22.64 -19.09
C TYR A 523 9.98 -23.02 -17.75
N GLN A 524 10.80 -24.08 -17.70
CA GLN A 524 11.52 -24.51 -16.51
C GLN A 524 13.02 -24.69 -16.75
N SER A 525 13.81 -24.52 -15.69
CA SER A 525 15.24 -24.77 -15.70
C SER A 525 15.69 -25.39 -14.38
N GLN A 526 16.60 -26.36 -14.47
CA GLN A 526 17.32 -26.91 -13.33
C GLN A 526 18.69 -26.25 -13.12
N ASP A 527 19.17 -25.48 -14.11
CA ASP A 527 20.45 -24.77 -14.06
C ASP A 527 20.30 -23.40 -13.36
N ILE A 528 19.94 -23.48 -12.08
CA ILE A 528 19.70 -22.35 -11.19
C ILE A 528 20.38 -22.57 -9.84
N MET A 529 20.73 -21.50 -9.14
CA MET A 529 21.30 -21.62 -7.80
C MET A 529 20.27 -22.24 -6.84
N PRO A 530 20.68 -23.15 -5.93
CA PRO A 530 19.79 -23.66 -4.90
C PRO A 530 19.27 -22.55 -3.98
N ILE A 531 18.07 -22.72 -3.41
CA ILE A 531 17.47 -21.76 -2.45
C ILE A 531 18.40 -21.51 -1.26
N ALA A 532 19.10 -22.56 -0.84
CA ALA A 532 20.16 -22.50 0.14
C ALA A 532 21.27 -23.51 -0.18
N TYR A 533 22.51 -23.11 0.03
CA TYR A 533 23.70 -23.91 -0.30
C TYR A 533 24.89 -23.50 0.55
N ALA A 534 25.94 -24.31 0.59
CA ALA A 534 27.24 -23.95 1.14
C ALA A 534 28.29 -23.79 0.05
N THR A 535 29.25 -22.88 0.27
CA THR A 535 30.40 -22.69 -0.61
C THR A 535 31.61 -22.15 0.17
N ASN A 536 32.81 -22.51 -0.28
CA ASN A 536 34.08 -21.97 0.18
C ASN A 536 34.68 -20.90 -0.75
N LYS A 537 34.00 -20.55 -1.86
CA LYS A 537 34.38 -19.42 -2.73
C LYS A 537 33.90 -18.11 -2.10
N LEU A 538 34.73 -17.53 -1.23
CA LEU A 538 34.37 -16.37 -0.39
C LEU A 538 35.07 -15.11 -0.90
N TYR A 539 34.30 -14.12 -1.36
CA TYR A 539 34.83 -12.84 -1.82
C TYR A 539 34.58 -11.74 -0.79
N SER A 540 35.58 -10.89 -0.55
CA SER A 540 35.48 -9.84 0.47
C SER A 540 34.51 -8.74 0.04
N GLN A 541 33.63 -8.32 0.95
CA GLN A 541 32.70 -7.22 0.72
C GLN A 541 33.41 -5.91 0.37
N ASN A 542 34.54 -5.62 1.03
CA ASN A 542 35.31 -4.40 0.74
C ASN A 542 35.88 -4.41 -0.69
N GLN A 543 36.37 -5.57 -1.15
CA GLN A 543 36.84 -5.73 -2.52
C GLN A 543 35.67 -5.64 -3.51
N PHE A 544 34.53 -6.21 -3.17
CA PHE A 544 33.33 -6.19 -4.02
C PHE A 544 32.84 -4.76 -4.27
N HIS A 545 32.84 -3.90 -3.24
CA HIS A 545 32.42 -2.49 -3.35
C HIS A 545 33.35 -1.62 -4.20
N GLN A 546 34.57 -2.07 -4.49
CA GLN A 546 35.50 -1.38 -5.40
C GLN A 546 35.22 -1.68 -6.88
N LEU A 547 34.47 -2.75 -7.17
CA LEU A 547 34.15 -3.15 -8.54
C LEU A 547 33.09 -2.22 -9.14
N GLN A 548 33.26 -1.94 -10.43
CA GLN A 548 32.25 -1.24 -11.22
C GLN A 548 31.24 -2.24 -11.81
N TYR A 549 30.00 -1.80 -12.00
CA TYR A 549 29.05 -2.56 -12.81
C TYR A 549 29.52 -2.61 -14.28
N PRO A 550 29.31 -3.70 -15.04
CA PRO A 550 28.68 -4.97 -14.67
C PRO A 550 29.63 -6.04 -14.10
N TYR A 551 30.90 -5.74 -13.85
CA TYR A 551 31.87 -6.72 -13.33
C TYR A 551 31.41 -7.34 -12.00
N THR A 552 30.63 -6.59 -11.21
CA THR A 552 29.99 -7.08 -10.00
C THR A 552 29.07 -8.28 -10.22
N LEU A 553 28.38 -8.40 -11.36
CA LEU A 553 27.42 -9.48 -11.61
C LEU A 553 28.09 -10.86 -11.69
N ASP A 554 29.22 -10.94 -12.39
CA ASP A 554 29.97 -12.19 -12.55
C ASP A 554 30.58 -12.64 -11.21
N ILE A 555 31.23 -11.71 -10.49
CA ILE A 555 31.81 -11.99 -9.17
C ILE A 555 30.75 -12.45 -8.17
N LEU A 556 29.61 -11.75 -8.13
CA LEU A 556 28.49 -12.07 -7.24
C LEU A 556 27.85 -13.43 -7.55
N TYR A 557 27.88 -13.87 -8.82
CA TYR A 557 27.36 -15.18 -9.20
C TYR A 557 28.34 -16.32 -8.87
N LYS A 558 29.64 -16.06 -9.01
CA LYS A 558 30.71 -17.03 -8.74
C LYS A 558 31.04 -17.18 -7.27
N ASN A 559 30.87 -16.14 -6.47
CA ASN A 559 31.35 -16.12 -5.08
C ASN A 559 30.22 -15.75 -4.10
N ALA A 560 30.38 -16.21 -2.86
CA ALA A 560 29.64 -15.65 -1.75
C ALA A 560 30.34 -14.36 -1.27
N ILE A 561 29.63 -13.24 -1.31
CA ILE A 561 30.12 -11.97 -0.76
C ILE A 561 29.92 -11.98 0.75
N VAL A 562 31.01 -11.95 1.48
CA VAL A 562 31.04 -12.02 2.96
C VAL A 562 31.97 -10.93 3.50
N LYS A 563 31.88 -10.65 4.80
CA LYS A 563 32.68 -9.58 5.43
C LYS A 563 34.19 -9.80 5.22
N ASN A 564 34.66 -11.02 5.46
CA ASN A 564 36.05 -11.43 5.30
C ASN A 564 36.10 -12.61 4.32
N GLY A 565 36.47 -12.33 3.06
CA GLY A 565 36.70 -13.34 2.03
C GLY A 565 38.14 -13.29 1.51
N ASN A 566 38.60 -14.39 0.94
CA ASN A 566 39.97 -14.58 0.44
C ASN A 566 40.05 -14.86 -1.08
N SER A 567 38.91 -14.96 -1.76
CA SER A 567 38.85 -15.16 -3.21
C SER A 567 39.45 -13.97 -3.96
N THR A 568 40.24 -14.27 -4.97
CA THR A 568 40.86 -13.31 -5.89
C THR A 568 40.28 -13.41 -7.30
N ASP A 569 39.09 -14.00 -7.44
CA ASP A 569 38.40 -14.17 -8.72
C ASP A 569 38.26 -12.83 -9.45
N GLN A 570 38.46 -12.86 -10.76
CA GLN A 570 38.25 -11.69 -11.62
C GLN A 570 37.04 -11.92 -12.53
N SER A 571 36.33 -10.83 -12.81
CA SER A 571 35.18 -10.84 -13.70
C SER A 571 35.64 -11.07 -15.15
N GLN A 572 34.91 -11.93 -15.86
CA GLN A 572 35.12 -12.24 -17.27
C GLN A 572 34.31 -11.35 -18.22
N PHE A 573 33.55 -10.37 -17.71
CA PHE A 573 32.96 -9.34 -18.56
C PHE A 573 34.04 -8.60 -19.35
N ILE A 574 33.80 -8.41 -20.64
CA ILE A 574 34.67 -7.67 -21.54
C ILE A 574 33.91 -6.42 -22.00
N LYS A 575 34.52 -5.25 -21.80
CA LYS A 575 34.02 -4.01 -22.41
C LYS A 575 34.33 -4.04 -23.90
N GLU A 576 33.32 -3.87 -24.74
CA GLU A 576 33.49 -3.86 -26.19
C GLU A 576 32.63 -2.77 -26.83
N ASP A 577 33.04 -2.25 -27.98
CA ASP A 577 32.20 -1.37 -28.80
C ASP A 577 31.27 -2.22 -29.67
N MET A 578 29.96 -1.95 -29.60
CA MET A 578 28.95 -2.61 -30.42
C MET A 578 28.37 -1.70 -31.51
N GLY A 579 28.95 -0.52 -31.71
CA GLY A 579 28.53 0.51 -32.67
C GLY A 579 27.62 1.59 -32.10
N LEU A 580 27.32 1.54 -30.80
CA LEU A 580 26.54 2.59 -30.14
C LEU A 580 27.44 3.80 -29.90
N LYS A 581 26.97 4.99 -30.27
CA LYS A 581 27.67 6.25 -29.96
C LYS A 581 27.74 6.41 -28.44
N SER A 582 28.77 7.09 -27.95
CA SER A 582 28.94 7.41 -26.52
C SER A 582 27.82 8.28 -25.96
N SER A 583 27.13 9.05 -26.82
CA SER A 583 25.97 9.86 -26.43
C SER A 583 24.95 10.04 -27.56
N TYR A 584 23.69 10.24 -27.16
CA TYR A 584 22.57 10.60 -28.03
C TYR A 584 21.75 11.73 -27.40
N GLN A 585 21.50 12.78 -28.17
CA GLN A 585 20.52 13.81 -27.84
C GLN A 585 19.15 13.40 -28.39
N ILE A 586 18.14 13.36 -27.53
CA ILE A 586 16.81 12.84 -27.88
C ILE A 586 15.77 13.92 -27.68
N GLN A 587 15.22 14.42 -28.79
CA GLN A 587 14.09 15.35 -28.82
C GLN A 587 12.93 14.73 -29.59
N GLN A 588 11.90 14.30 -28.86
CA GLN A 588 10.77 13.56 -29.42
C GLN A 588 9.44 14.19 -29.03
N LYS A 589 8.62 14.59 -30.03
CA LYS A 589 7.26 15.10 -29.80
C LYS A 589 6.27 13.98 -29.44
N LYS A 590 6.46 12.78 -29.99
CA LYS A 590 5.70 11.57 -29.73
C LYS A 590 6.65 10.41 -29.43
N ASN A 591 6.14 9.30 -28.90
CA ASN A 591 6.98 8.12 -28.71
C ASN A 591 7.49 7.61 -30.07
N LYS A 592 8.76 7.23 -30.15
CA LYS A 592 9.41 6.77 -31.39
C LYS A 592 10.01 5.39 -31.18
N LYS A 593 9.80 4.49 -32.14
CA LYS A 593 10.51 3.20 -32.22
C LYS A 593 11.62 3.31 -33.26
N ILE A 594 12.78 2.74 -32.94
CA ILE A 594 13.98 2.73 -33.77
C ILE A 594 14.55 1.31 -33.71
N THR A 595 15.04 0.82 -34.84
CA THR A 595 15.84 -0.40 -34.89
C THR A 595 17.30 0.00 -35.07
N PHE A 596 18.17 -0.52 -34.22
CA PHE A 596 19.61 -0.30 -34.30
C PHE A 596 20.31 -1.63 -34.61
N SER A 597 21.18 -1.65 -35.62
CA SER A 597 21.97 -2.85 -35.96
C SER A 597 23.30 -2.82 -35.24
N LEU A 598 23.60 -3.89 -34.50
CA LEU A 598 24.91 -4.08 -33.85
C LEU A 598 25.99 -4.33 -34.90
N GLN A 599 27.23 -3.93 -34.61
CA GLN A 599 28.39 -4.16 -35.49
C GLN A 599 28.63 -5.65 -35.77
N ARG A 600 28.39 -6.51 -34.77
CA ARG A 600 28.47 -7.97 -34.91
C ARG A 600 27.24 -8.64 -34.33
N LYS A 601 26.97 -9.86 -34.79
CA LYS A 601 26.02 -10.75 -34.12
C LYS A 601 26.62 -11.24 -32.80
N THR A 602 25.80 -11.32 -31.76
CA THR A 602 26.20 -11.96 -30.50
C THR A 602 26.33 -13.47 -30.69
N LYS A 603 27.32 -14.10 -30.04
CA LYS A 603 27.55 -15.55 -30.07
C LYS A 603 27.36 -16.11 -28.66
N ASN A 604 26.19 -16.68 -28.36
CA ASN A 604 25.79 -17.18 -27.03
C ASN A 604 26.31 -16.34 -25.84
N GLN A 605 26.09 -15.02 -25.89
CA GLN A 605 26.63 -14.07 -24.90
C GLN A 605 25.49 -13.34 -24.16
N ILE A 606 25.77 -12.94 -22.93
CA ILE A 606 25.01 -11.92 -22.20
C ILE A 606 25.56 -10.57 -22.60
N ILE A 607 24.69 -9.64 -22.99
CA ILE A 607 25.06 -8.27 -23.31
C ILE A 607 24.53 -7.32 -22.25
N VAL A 608 25.39 -6.44 -21.77
CA VAL A 608 25.00 -5.33 -20.90
C VAL A 608 25.19 -4.01 -21.64
N ILE A 609 24.16 -3.17 -21.60
CA ILE A 609 24.19 -1.79 -22.08
C ILE A 609 23.88 -0.89 -20.89
N GLU A 610 24.74 0.09 -20.60
CA GLU A 610 24.51 1.10 -19.57
C GLU A 610 24.65 2.53 -20.12
N GLY A 611 24.04 3.51 -19.46
CA GLY A 611 24.22 4.92 -19.76
C GLY A 611 23.45 5.87 -18.86
N ASP A 612 23.91 7.12 -18.79
CA ASP A 612 23.38 8.17 -17.93
C ASP A 612 22.31 9.01 -18.64
N ILE A 613 21.21 9.29 -17.94
CA ILE A 613 20.09 10.08 -18.45
C ILE A 613 20.14 11.49 -17.86
N LYS A 614 20.28 12.49 -18.74
CA LYS A 614 20.08 13.90 -18.39
C LYS A 614 18.75 14.39 -18.95
N ASN A 615 17.77 14.63 -18.08
CA ASN A 615 16.45 15.11 -18.48
C ASN A 615 16.36 16.63 -18.36
N TYR A 616 16.17 17.32 -19.49
CA TYR A 616 16.03 18.78 -19.51
C TYR A 616 14.59 19.25 -19.24
N LYS A 617 13.62 18.33 -19.18
CA LYS A 617 12.24 18.61 -18.77
C LYS A 617 11.91 17.84 -17.50
N PRO A 618 12.41 18.25 -16.32
CA PRO A 618 12.36 17.45 -15.09
C PRO A 618 10.93 17.16 -14.60
N HIS A 619 9.95 18.00 -14.96
CA HIS A 619 8.53 17.76 -14.66
C HIS A 619 7.83 16.78 -15.62
N GLN A 620 8.55 16.23 -16.60
CA GLN A 620 8.08 15.19 -17.51
C GLN A 620 8.93 13.94 -17.31
N SER A 621 8.27 12.79 -17.12
CA SER A 621 8.97 11.51 -17.02
C SER A 621 9.51 11.08 -18.38
N VAL A 622 10.69 10.49 -18.41
CA VAL A 622 11.31 9.92 -19.61
C VAL A 622 11.54 8.42 -19.42
N SER A 623 11.44 7.64 -20.49
CA SER A 623 11.70 6.21 -20.47
C SER A 623 12.29 5.74 -21.79
N ILE A 624 13.25 4.83 -21.71
CA ILE A 624 13.85 4.15 -22.85
C ILE A 624 13.61 2.65 -22.66
N THR A 625 13.10 2.00 -23.70
CA THR A 625 12.89 0.55 -23.73
C THR A 625 13.79 -0.08 -24.78
N ILE A 626 14.60 -1.07 -24.41
CA ILE A 626 15.45 -1.83 -25.34
C ILE A 626 15.02 -3.30 -25.28
N ASN A 627 14.64 -3.88 -26.41
CA ASN A 627 14.16 -5.27 -26.53
C ASN A 627 13.07 -5.66 -25.51
N GLY A 628 12.22 -4.69 -25.15
CA GLY A 628 11.12 -4.87 -24.18
C GLY A 628 11.49 -4.58 -22.73
N ILE A 629 12.78 -4.39 -22.40
CA ILE A 629 13.26 -4.00 -21.09
C ILE A 629 13.13 -2.49 -20.94
N LYS A 630 12.34 -2.01 -19.98
CA LYS A 630 12.00 -0.59 -19.83
C LYS A 630 12.64 0.01 -18.59
N ASN A 631 13.44 1.05 -18.79
CA ASN A 631 13.88 1.96 -17.73
C ASN A 631 13.13 3.28 -17.80
N LYS A 632 12.86 3.88 -16.63
CA LYS A 632 12.09 5.11 -16.50
C LYS A 632 12.70 6.02 -15.44
N LEU A 633 12.90 7.29 -15.80
CA LEU A 633 13.13 8.38 -14.87
C LEU A 633 11.79 9.10 -14.64
N SER A 634 11.33 9.08 -13.40
CA SER A 634 10.07 9.72 -13.00
C SER A 634 10.18 11.26 -12.97
N ARG A 635 9.05 11.95 -12.81
CA ARG A 635 9.04 13.42 -12.72
C ARG A 635 9.67 13.85 -11.41
N SER A 636 10.47 14.92 -11.41
CA SER A 636 11.14 15.43 -10.21
C SER A 636 10.17 15.85 -9.09
N ASN A 637 8.97 16.30 -9.46
CA ASN A 637 7.90 16.66 -8.52
C ASN A 637 6.97 15.49 -8.15
N SER A 638 7.29 14.28 -8.60
CA SER A 638 6.58 13.07 -8.17
C SER A 638 6.84 12.85 -6.68
N PRO A 639 5.82 12.51 -5.88
CA PRO A 639 6.04 12.15 -4.48
C PRO A 639 6.96 10.97 -4.25
N TYR A 640 7.08 10.11 -5.24
CA TYR A 640 7.99 8.98 -5.24
C TYR A 640 8.97 9.17 -6.39
N TYR A 641 9.70 10.29 -6.42
CA TYR A 641 10.72 10.50 -7.44
C TYR A 641 11.80 9.41 -7.31
N ASN A 642 11.90 8.55 -8.32
CA ASN A 642 12.79 7.38 -8.29
C ASN A 642 14.27 7.69 -8.50
N GLN A 643 14.65 8.92 -8.87
CA GLN A 643 16.04 9.33 -9.09
C GLN A 643 16.85 8.40 -10.03
N HIS A 644 16.16 7.68 -10.93
CA HIS A 644 16.78 6.67 -11.79
C HIS A 644 17.49 7.31 -12.97
N THR A 645 18.68 7.88 -12.74
CA THR A 645 19.45 8.61 -13.76
C THR A 645 20.46 7.75 -14.49
N HIS A 646 20.63 6.48 -14.12
CA HIS A 646 21.55 5.56 -14.78
C HIS A 646 20.78 4.33 -15.25
N PHE A 647 20.66 4.14 -16.57
CA PHE A 647 19.85 3.08 -17.16
C PHE A 647 20.72 1.88 -17.54
N THR A 648 20.33 0.70 -17.09
CA THR A 648 20.99 -0.58 -17.37
C THR A 648 20.05 -1.52 -18.12
N TYR A 649 20.58 -2.23 -19.11
CA TYR A 649 19.86 -3.23 -19.90
C TYR A 649 20.70 -4.49 -19.97
N LEU A 650 20.16 -5.61 -19.50
CA LEU A 650 20.78 -6.91 -19.63
C LEU A 650 20.00 -7.73 -20.66
N LEU A 651 20.64 -8.04 -21.78
CA LEU A 651 20.05 -8.79 -22.88
C LEU A 651 20.68 -10.18 -22.89
N SER A 652 19.85 -11.21 -22.90
CA SER A 652 20.26 -12.59 -23.08
C SER A 652 19.51 -13.20 -24.26
N GLY A 653 20.25 -13.84 -25.16
CA GLY A 653 19.70 -14.45 -26.36
C GLY A 653 20.77 -14.74 -27.40
N GLU A 654 20.52 -15.74 -28.22
CA GLU A 654 21.41 -16.12 -29.31
C GLU A 654 21.25 -15.18 -30.51
N ASN A 655 22.37 -14.86 -31.17
CA ASN A 655 22.40 -14.20 -32.47
C ASN A 655 21.67 -12.84 -32.52
N ILE A 656 21.72 -12.06 -31.43
CA ILE A 656 21.18 -10.71 -31.41
C ILE A 656 22.00 -9.87 -32.42
N LYS A 657 21.34 -9.45 -33.51
CA LYS A 657 21.91 -8.54 -34.52
C LYS A 657 21.32 -7.14 -34.41
N THR A 658 20.10 -7.02 -33.89
CA THR A 658 19.36 -5.76 -33.87
C THR A 658 18.75 -5.49 -32.49
N LEU A 659 18.73 -4.22 -32.12
CA LEU A 659 18.07 -3.71 -30.92
C LEU A 659 16.79 -2.98 -31.34
N SER A 660 15.67 -3.38 -30.75
CA SER A 660 14.41 -2.64 -30.84
C SER A 660 14.35 -1.62 -29.70
N ILE A 661 14.52 -0.34 -30.03
CA ILE A 661 14.59 0.77 -29.09
C ILE A 661 13.31 1.59 -29.17
N SER A 662 12.61 1.76 -28.06
CA SER A 662 11.47 2.66 -27.94
C SER A 662 11.80 3.83 -27.03
N LEU A 663 11.74 5.05 -27.59
CA LEU A 663 12.02 6.31 -26.91
C LEU A 663 10.70 6.99 -26.54
N SER A 664 10.55 7.40 -25.28
CA SER A 664 9.42 8.23 -24.88
C SER A 664 9.54 9.65 -25.42
N LYS A 665 8.40 10.31 -25.62
CA LYS A 665 8.37 11.77 -25.83
C LYS A 665 9.13 12.53 -24.74
N GLY A 666 9.86 13.58 -25.10
CA GLY A 666 10.68 14.37 -24.17
C GLY A 666 11.86 15.08 -24.84
N HIS A 667 12.66 15.79 -24.03
CA HIS A 667 13.96 16.34 -24.41
C HIS A 667 14.98 15.90 -23.34
N TYR A 668 15.85 14.95 -23.69
CA TYR A 668 16.80 14.33 -22.78
C TYR A 668 18.02 13.80 -23.53
N ASP A 669 19.15 13.69 -22.84
CA ASP A 669 20.34 13.02 -23.35
C ASP A 669 20.49 11.64 -22.70
N LEU A 670 21.00 10.69 -23.48
CA LEU A 670 21.63 9.48 -22.98
C LEU A 670 23.15 9.63 -23.21
N LYS A 671 23.95 9.60 -22.14
CA LYS A 671 25.40 9.85 -22.15
C LYS A 671 26.16 8.68 -21.56
N ASN A 672 27.48 8.68 -21.74
CA ASN A 672 28.39 7.68 -21.16
C ASN A 672 27.96 6.26 -21.47
N ILE A 673 27.50 6.03 -22.71
CA ILE A 673 26.99 4.73 -23.11
C ILE A 673 28.16 3.76 -23.18
N LYS A 674 28.02 2.63 -22.49
CA LYS A 674 29.00 1.55 -22.50
C LYS A 674 28.32 0.23 -22.75
N THR A 675 29.03 -0.63 -23.46
CA THR A 675 28.59 -1.98 -23.78
C THR A 675 29.60 -3.01 -23.31
N TYR A 676 29.08 -4.14 -22.82
CA TYR A 676 29.86 -5.24 -22.29
C TYR A 676 29.27 -6.56 -22.74
N SER A 677 30.12 -7.58 -22.88
CA SER A 677 29.69 -8.95 -23.07
C SER A 677 30.31 -9.92 -22.08
N LEU A 678 29.58 -11.01 -21.84
CA LEU A 678 30.03 -12.16 -21.05
C LEU A 678 29.59 -13.43 -21.78
N ASN A 679 30.47 -14.42 -21.92
CA ASN A 679 30.08 -15.74 -22.43
C ASN A 679 29.12 -16.41 -21.44
N LYS A 680 28.01 -16.97 -21.92
CA LYS A 680 27.03 -17.65 -21.04
C LYS A 680 27.59 -18.89 -20.36
N GLU A 681 28.62 -19.54 -20.91
CA GLU A 681 29.27 -20.70 -20.28
C GLU A 681 29.67 -20.44 -18.82
N VAL A 682 30.00 -19.19 -18.50
CA VAL A 682 30.41 -18.75 -17.15
C VAL A 682 29.31 -18.92 -16.10
N ILE A 683 28.05 -18.94 -16.51
CA ILE A 683 26.90 -19.06 -15.61
C ILE A 683 26.21 -20.41 -15.69
N GLU A 684 26.68 -21.33 -16.54
CA GLU A 684 26.13 -22.67 -16.73
C GLU A 684 26.69 -23.65 -15.71
N ASN A 685 25.84 -24.57 -15.23
CA ASN A 685 26.19 -25.63 -14.27
C ASN A 685 26.78 -25.16 -12.93
N ARG A 686 26.74 -23.85 -12.62
CA ARG A 686 27.29 -23.29 -11.38
C ARG A 686 26.66 -23.91 -10.13
N ASN A 687 25.41 -24.34 -10.22
CA ASN A 687 24.70 -25.03 -9.16
C ASN A 687 25.34 -26.38 -8.74
N LYS A 688 26.13 -27.02 -9.60
CA LYS A 688 26.84 -28.28 -9.31
C LYS A 688 28.13 -28.05 -8.51
N GLU A 689 28.63 -26.81 -8.49
CA GLU A 689 29.85 -26.42 -7.79
C GLU A 689 29.60 -25.98 -6.32
N VAL A 690 28.35 -26.01 -5.87
CA VAL A 690 27.97 -25.67 -4.50
C VAL A 690 27.30 -26.86 -3.81
N ASP A 691 27.39 -26.90 -2.49
CA ASP A 691 26.77 -27.96 -1.71
C ASP A 691 25.33 -27.58 -1.41
N SER A 692 24.38 -28.17 -2.11
CA SER A 692 22.97 -27.82 -1.98
C SER A 692 22.34 -28.37 -0.70
N LEU A 693 21.45 -27.58 -0.10
CA LEU A 693 20.62 -28.05 1.00
C LEU A 693 19.48 -28.92 0.45
N ASN A 694 19.34 -30.14 0.96
CA ASN A 694 18.14 -30.94 0.73
C ASN A 694 17.01 -30.48 1.66
N ILE A 695 16.05 -29.73 1.09
CA ILE A 695 14.97 -29.08 1.85
C ILE A 695 13.87 -30.08 2.20
N GLN A 696 13.48 -30.07 3.47
CA GLN A 696 12.33 -30.79 4.00
C GLN A 696 11.15 -29.83 4.15
N LYS A 697 9.96 -30.24 3.72
CA LYS A 697 8.74 -29.47 3.95
C LYS A 697 8.43 -29.43 5.45
N GLY A 698 8.06 -28.25 5.97
CA GLY A 698 7.76 -28.06 7.38
C GLY A 698 7.20 -26.68 7.68
N LYS A 699 6.97 -26.40 8.97
CA LYS A 699 6.48 -25.10 9.48
C LYS A 699 7.57 -24.05 9.63
N ASP A 700 8.82 -24.47 9.67
CA ASP A 700 9.97 -23.58 9.74
C ASP A 700 10.12 -22.83 8.41
N VAL A 701 10.80 -21.68 8.42
CA VAL A 701 11.08 -20.92 7.19
C VAL A 701 11.86 -21.79 6.20
N LEU A 702 12.82 -22.55 6.73
CA LEU A 702 13.61 -23.50 5.95
C LEU A 702 14.17 -24.55 6.91
N LYS A 703 14.09 -25.82 6.51
CA LYS A 703 14.64 -26.96 7.26
C LYS A 703 15.20 -27.97 6.26
N GLY A 704 16.34 -28.57 6.57
CA GLY A 704 16.93 -29.55 5.67
C GLY A 704 18.25 -30.13 6.18
N SER A 705 18.85 -30.98 5.34
CA SER A 705 20.17 -31.55 5.58
C SER A 705 21.13 -31.18 4.45
N ILE A 706 22.36 -30.84 4.79
CA ILE A 706 23.42 -30.48 3.85
C ILE A 706 24.68 -31.30 4.16
N ASN A 707 25.44 -31.65 3.13
CA ASN A 707 26.75 -32.25 3.26
C ASN A 707 27.79 -31.28 2.68
N VAL A 708 28.53 -30.62 3.56
CA VAL A 708 29.47 -29.55 3.22
C VAL A 708 30.84 -30.16 2.95
N LYS A 709 31.41 -29.88 1.77
CA LYS A 709 32.70 -30.43 1.33
C LYS A 709 33.90 -29.75 1.99
N ASN A 710 33.83 -28.45 2.17
CA ASN A 710 34.91 -27.63 2.74
C ASN A 710 34.31 -26.57 3.68
N ASP A 711 35.06 -26.19 4.71
CA ASP A 711 34.72 -25.04 5.54
C ASP A 711 34.44 -23.81 4.67
N GLY A 712 33.39 -23.07 5.02
CA GLY A 712 32.94 -21.94 4.23
C GLY A 712 31.72 -21.26 4.81
N TYR A 713 30.80 -20.88 3.94
CA TYR A 713 29.57 -20.19 4.32
C TYR A 713 28.35 -20.91 3.80
N PHE A 714 27.34 -21.01 4.67
CA PHE A 714 25.97 -21.32 4.30
C PHE A 714 25.26 -20.05 3.86
N ILE A 715 24.69 -20.08 2.67
CA ILE A 715 24.07 -18.97 1.96
C ILE A 715 22.61 -19.33 1.66
N THR A 716 21.73 -18.34 1.75
CA THR A 716 20.34 -18.45 1.30
C THR A 716 19.98 -17.32 0.35
N ARG A 717 18.84 -17.43 -0.33
CA ARG A 717 18.18 -16.29 -1.02
C ARG A 717 17.12 -15.59 -0.18
N ILE A 718 17.07 -15.85 1.13
CA ILE A 718 16.09 -15.27 2.05
C ILE A 718 16.63 -13.90 2.48
N PRO A 719 15.93 -12.78 2.21
CA PRO A 719 16.39 -11.46 2.62
C PRO A 719 16.61 -11.39 4.13
N TYR A 720 17.74 -10.83 4.57
CA TYR A 720 18.07 -10.75 5.98
C TYR A 720 17.16 -9.77 6.74
N ASP A 721 16.56 -10.24 7.83
CA ASP A 721 15.86 -9.45 8.84
C ASP A 721 16.36 -9.88 10.24
N ARG A 722 16.31 -9.00 11.24
CA ARG A 722 16.77 -9.25 12.62
C ARG A 722 16.02 -10.39 13.30
N GLY A 723 14.82 -10.73 12.81
CA GLY A 723 13.96 -11.76 13.38
C GLY A 723 14.39 -13.20 13.07
N TYR A 724 15.41 -13.44 12.25
CA TYR A 724 15.85 -14.80 11.91
C TYR A 724 16.72 -15.43 13.00
N THR A 725 16.55 -16.73 13.20
CA THR A 725 17.42 -17.57 14.03
C THR A 725 17.80 -18.81 13.23
N ILE A 726 19.11 -19.04 13.06
CA ILE A 726 19.66 -20.22 12.37
C ILE A 726 20.12 -21.22 13.42
N TYR A 727 19.78 -22.49 13.21
CA TYR A 727 20.27 -23.62 13.99
C TYR A 727 21.08 -24.55 13.08
N ILE A 728 22.29 -24.90 13.52
CA ILE A 728 23.12 -25.96 12.93
C ILE A 728 23.23 -27.06 13.97
N ASP A 729 22.73 -28.25 13.64
CA ASP A 729 22.69 -29.41 14.53
C ASP A 729 22.05 -29.12 15.90
N GLY A 730 21.00 -28.28 15.90
CA GLY A 730 20.25 -27.89 17.09
C GLY A 730 20.87 -26.74 17.90
N LYS A 731 22.08 -26.28 17.55
CA LYS A 731 22.75 -25.14 18.20
C LYS A 731 22.49 -23.85 17.44
N VAL A 732 22.16 -22.78 18.17
CA VAL A 732 21.96 -21.44 17.58
C VAL A 732 23.29 -20.91 17.08
N VAL A 733 23.31 -20.45 15.83
CA VAL A 733 24.47 -19.81 15.20
C VAL A 733 24.13 -18.37 14.84
N LYS A 734 25.12 -17.48 14.95
CA LYS A 734 24.97 -16.07 14.60
C LYS A 734 24.69 -15.94 13.10
N SER A 735 23.59 -15.27 12.77
CA SER A 735 23.26 -14.91 11.40
C SER A 735 24.09 -13.71 10.93
N GLU A 736 24.45 -13.72 9.65
CA GLU A 736 25.18 -12.66 8.97
C GLU A 736 24.45 -12.25 7.68
N ILE A 737 24.70 -11.02 7.23
CA ILE A 737 24.29 -10.55 5.91
C ILE A 737 25.35 -11.03 4.91
N VAL A 738 24.92 -11.79 3.92
CA VAL A 738 25.75 -12.31 2.82
C VAL A 738 25.17 -11.86 1.49
N ASN A 739 25.99 -11.77 0.44
CA ASN A 739 25.57 -11.36 -0.89
C ASN A 739 24.78 -10.03 -0.87
N GLU A 740 25.28 -9.06 -0.09
CA GLU A 740 24.72 -7.72 0.15
C GLU A 740 23.35 -7.66 0.87
N ALA A 741 22.60 -8.77 0.94
CA ALA A 741 21.19 -8.69 1.33
C ALA A 741 20.57 -9.91 2.01
N PHE A 742 21.21 -11.06 1.89
CA PHE A 742 20.60 -12.34 2.26
C PHE A 742 21.12 -12.88 3.57
N LEU A 743 20.35 -13.79 4.14
CA LEU A 743 20.68 -14.50 5.35
C LEU A 743 21.74 -15.59 5.07
N GLY A 744 22.80 -15.61 5.87
CA GLY A 744 23.80 -16.66 5.86
C GLY A 744 24.52 -16.80 7.19
N CYS A 745 25.45 -17.75 7.27
CA CYS A 745 26.34 -17.95 8.42
C CYS A 745 27.56 -18.80 8.02
N PRO A 746 28.67 -18.72 8.78
CA PRO A 746 29.75 -19.69 8.65
C PRO A 746 29.24 -21.13 8.87
N ILE A 747 29.81 -22.09 8.14
CA ILE A 747 29.52 -23.51 8.28
C ILE A 747 30.80 -24.32 8.05
N ASN A 748 30.99 -25.35 8.88
CA ASN A 748 32.14 -26.23 8.78
C ASN A 748 31.87 -27.38 7.81
N GLN A 749 32.94 -28.06 7.40
CA GLN A 749 32.90 -29.29 6.65
C GLN A 749 32.15 -30.39 7.45
N GLY A 750 31.30 -31.14 6.75
CA GLY A 750 30.59 -32.28 7.32
C GLY A 750 29.09 -32.30 7.03
N LYS A 751 28.39 -33.25 7.64
CA LYS A 751 26.94 -33.41 7.52
C LYS A 751 26.25 -32.60 8.61
N HIS A 752 25.37 -31.68 8.19
CA HIS A 752 24.67 -30.80 9.10
C HIS A 752 23.16 -30.83 8.88
N LYS A 753 22.40 -30.68 9.97
CA LYS A 753 20.98 -30.37 9.96
C LYS A 753 20.80 -28.87 10.15
N ILE A 754 20.16 -28.21 9.19
CA ILE A 754 19.90 -26.78 9.20
C ILE A 754 18.43 -26.53 9.48
N GLN A 755 18.14 -25.58 10.37
CA GLN A 755 16.80 -25.09 10.63
C GLN A 755 16.82 -23.56 10.77
N ILE A 756 15.94 -22.87 10.05
CA ILE A 756 15.78 -21.42 10.10
C ILE A 756 14.36 -21.11 10.58
N LYS A 757 14.28 -20.34 11.66
CA LYS A 757 13.03 -19.83 12.21
C LYS A 757 12.99 -18.32 12.10
N PHE A 758 11.78 -17.77 12.10
CA PHE A 758 11.56 -16.32 12.09
C PHE A 758 10.62 -15.91 13.22
N THR A 759 10.96 -14.82 13.90
CA THR A 759 10.09 -14.14 14.86
C THR A 759 10.27 -12.63 14.70
N PRO A 760 9.22 -11.89 14.28
CA PRO A 760 9.31 -10.45 14.10
C PRO A 760 9.79 -9.73 15.36
N THR A 761 10.64 -8.73 15.17
CA THR A 761 11.09 -7.87 16.28
C THR A 761 9.89 -7.24 16.98
N GLY A 762 9.81 -7.39 18.30
CA GLY A 762 8.70 -6.86 19.10
C GLY A 762 7.45 -7.74 19.13
N TYR A 763 7.40 -8.88 18.42
CA TYR A 763 6.23 -9.77 18.40
C TYR A 763 5.84 -10.27 19.79
N ARG A 764 6.81 -10.81 20.56
CA ARG A 764 6.58 -11.32 21.92
C ARG A 764 6.09 -10.22 22.87
N LEU A 765 6.73 -9.04 22.81
CA LEU A 765 6.33 -7.88 23.60
C LEU A 765 4.91 -7.44 23.23
N GLY A 766 4.61 -7.33 21.94
CA GLY A 766 3.28 -6.99 21.43
C GLY A 766 2.21 -7.98 21.90
N PHE A 767 2.51 -9.29 21.87
CA PHE A 767 1.62 -10.32 22.38
C PHE A 767 1.31 -10.14 23.87
N ILE A 768 2.35 -9.97 24.71
CA ILE A 768 2.18 -9.78 26.16
C ILE A 768 1.36 -8.53 26.46
N LEU A 769 1.65 -7.41 25.79
CA LEU A 769 0.94 -6.15 25.98
C LEU A 769 -0.52 -6.22 25.51
N SER A 770 -0.78 -6.90 24.39
CA SER A 770 -2.15 -7.18 23.91
C SER A 770 -2.94 -8.03 24.88
N TYR A 771 -2.33 -9.08 25.43
CA TYR A 771 -2.97 -9.93 26.42
C TYR A 771 -3.30 -9.14 27.70
N PHE A 772 -2.35 -8.34 28.19
CA PHE A 772 -2.57 -7.47 29.35
C PHE A 772 -3.69 -6.45 29.09
N GLY A 773 -3.65 -5.76 27.94
CA GLY A 773 -4.68 -4.82 27.53
C GLY A 773 -6.07 -5.46 27.46
N PHE A 774 -6.16 -6.68 26.90
CA PHE A 774 -7.40 -7.46 26.88
C PHE A 774 -7.90 -7.77 28.29
N MET A 775 -7.05 -8.23 29.21
CA MET A 775 -7.44 -8.53 30.58
C MET A 775 -7.96 -7.29 31.32
N VAL A 776 -7.29 -6.15 31.18
CA VAL A 776 -7.75 -4.89 31.78
C VAL A 776 -9.12 -4.48 31.24
N ILE A 777 -9.36 -4.61 29.93
CA ILE A 777 -10.67 -4.29 29.33
C ILE A 777 -11.74 -5.26 29.80
N PHE A 778 -11.43 -6.56 29.86
CA PHE A 778 -12.36 -7.60 30.29
C PHE A 778 -12.80 -7.39 31.74
N ILE A 779 -11.87 -7.12 32.65
CA ILE A 779 -12.15 -6.80 34.05
C ILE A 779 -13.00 -5.52 34.15
N ASN A 780 -12.61 -4.46 33.43
CA ASN A 780 -13.39 -3.20 33.40
C ASN A 780 -14.82 -3.44 32.92
N TYR A 781 -15.02 -4.26 31.88
CA TYR A 781 -16.36 -4.60 31.39
C TYR A 781 -17.22 -5.32 32.44
N ILE A 782 -16.65 -6.25 33.21
CA ILE A 782 -17.36 -6.94 34.29
C ILE A 782 -17.78 -5.96 35.38
N ILE A 783 -16.86 -5.08 35.81
CA ILE A 783 -17.14 -4.04 36.82
C ILE A 783 -18.24 -3.10 36.33
N GLU A 784 -18.18 -2.67 35.07
CA GLU A 784 -19.18 -1.82 34.43
C GLU A 784 -20.56 -2.50 34.35
N ARG A 785 -20.63 -3.84 34.25
CA ARG A 785 -21.89 -4.59 34.28
C ARG A 785 -22.45 -4.72 35.68
N ARG A 786 -21.64 -5.06 36.69
CA ARG A 786 -22.10 -5.22 38.08
C ARG A 786 -22.74 -3.94 38.63
N ARG A 787 -22.11 -2.79 38.42
CA ARG A 787 -22.65 -1.47 38.81
C ARG A 787 -23.96 -1.09 38.12
N LYS A 788 -24.33 -1.74 37.01
CA LYS A 788 -25.61 -1.52 36.31
C LYS A 788 -26.74 -2.41 36.85
N ASN A 789 -26.40 -3.48 37.57
CA ASN A 789 -27.39 -4.35 38.20
C ASN A 789 -27.69 -3.89 39.64
N GLU A 790 -26.83 -3.07 40.23
CA GLU A 790 -26.95 -2.51 41.59
C GLU A 790 -27.66 -1.15 41.64
N GLY A 791 -28.00 -0.54 40.49
CA GLY A 791 -28.74 0.71 40.39
C GLY A 791 -29.56 0.78 39.12
#